data_AF-G9YT86-F1
#
_entry.id   AF-G9YT86-F1
#
_cell.length_a   1.000
_cell.length_b   1.000
_cell.length_c   1.000
_cell.angle_alpha   90.00
_cell.angle_beta   90.00
_cell.angle_gamma   90.00
#
_symmetry.space_group_name_H-M   'P 1'
#
loop_
_entity.id
_entity.type
_entity.pdbx_description
1 polymer ?
#
loop_
_entity_poly.entity_id
_entity_poly.type
_entity_poly.pdbx_seq_one_letter_code
_entity_poly.pdbx_strand_id
1 'polypeptide(L)'
;MNQEILKKLKSTPELSPDVHDGSYELVRAIASAYRDVDEATLDYQDLNAIYLMCIGTWRHSYDKKHEAVHATHLPEVRKQELDHLIDDLKSRADAGVYKHQEKAVSGTGHIGMFGTGFYSFQGKTDIQSVRAFIRMCVDLLDMTDDEEMFQRAASVLTKSFRGMQAAAASVILHCLKPLTFPVINSNVGSEDIFAALGIELKSRGKLEAYIDNCRKIKDFRDANFSFKNYRILDMAAWELSADPIRRVVSQYKESFAAWFPEEAYKWRAVQCFQEHWNPEKADFAEMLKESLAQAGNLLDTNYSFPCKMITFFAGKEPDMVRSMFQQLLAPRADIVEQIQNFKQSADTLLAKYQFKESMKQHYQGDRTICTYLFFAQPDRYFLYQYGKLKAFLAETGLQAICKMGDSQNVLTYQEIANRVLSCVQQDSELLNLFETKRAELGSSYYPDSAHHLLTDDIIYFGSQLYKSDYWPSPAEYDPEISAEQWLELLADRSVCTAENLLILKTMQELGGEATCKQLSQQSGGSSAHYNSSMVQFARRVQEKTGCPLVHNENEDQKWWPILFVGRTALPGQPGTYSWKLRDELADALKLLSRNEVNNPMPFAKNTILYGPPGTGKTYQTINYAVAIIEGKSLEDVQAENHEEVLKRYRQYRQDGRIEFTTFHQSFGYEDFIEGIRPKFFGENEEEAGEIQYEITKGIFKAFCLKAQIPIADAKQSPYGFSDTPSVWKVSLGGTGGHPLRNYCMQNDCIRIGWDEYGETVTDETNYFVGGKYVLNAFLNRMQLGDIVLSCYSARTIDAIGVITGDPEWLPNEDHYKRSRKVNWLLKGKKIDIEEFQLSRSLVQSTVYQLDTTAAEVIKVLEKNGFAPTTAVETKPYVFIIDEINRGNISKIFGELITLIEPSKRLGQSEGLQVRLPYSQKLFGIPDNVYLLGTMNTADRSIAMLDTALRRRFSFTEMMPDSGVLDGVEVEGISISGLITTLNRRIEVLFDREHTLGHAFFTPLRQSRSIQTLGEIFRDKVVPLLQEYFYDDYEKICLVLGDKKRPEHQRFFKVETADLQSLFGTDLEFEVNPTYHINPAAFFDVEVYRNL
;
A
#
# COMPACT_ATOMS: atom_id res chain seq x y z
N MET A 1 -39.31 -23.93 21.41
CA MET A 1 -38.58 -23.70 20.16
C MET A 1 -39.23 -24.37 18.93
N ASN A 2 -39.35 -25.71 18.82
CA ASN A 2 -39.80 -26.34 17.55
C ASN A 2 -41.18 -25.90 17.00
N GLN A 3 -42.20 -25.66 17.84
CA GLN A 3 -43.51 -25.22 17.36
C GLN A 3 -43.54 -23.75 16.88
N GLU A 4 -42.70 -22.89 17.44
CA GLU A 4 -42.65 -21.47 17.07
C GLU A 4 -41.98 -21.26 15.71
N ILE A 5 -40.91 -22.01 15.44
CA ILE A 5 -40.22 -21.98 14.14
C ILE A 5 -41.14 -22.53 13.04
N LEU A 6 -41.85 -23.63 13.31
CA LEU A 6 -42.82 -24.18 12.37
C LEU A 6 -43.94 -23.16 12.07
N LYS A 7 -44.44 -22.46 13.09
CA LYS A 7 -45.45 -21.41 12.93
C LYS A 7 -44.93 -20.23 12.11
N LYS A 8 -43.69 -19.79 12.36
CA LYS A 8 -43.02 -18.70 11.63
C LYS A 8 -42.81 -19.07 10.16
N LEU A 9 -42.28 -20.26 9.88
CA LEU A 9 -42.04 -20.76 8.52
C LEU A 9 -43.34 -20.86 7.71
N LYS A 10 -44.44 -21.32 8.33
CA LYS A 10 -45.76 -21.37 7.66
C LYS A 10 -46.28 -20.00 7.23
N SER A 11 -45.90 -18.92 7.91
CA SER A 11 -46.27 -17.55 7.58
C SER A 11 -45.24 -16.81 6.73
N THR A 12 -44.12 -17.44 6.36
CA THR A 12 -43.02 -16.76 5.64
C THR A 12 -43.35 -16.61 4.16
N PRO A 13 -43.25 -15.39 3.58
CA PRO A 13 -43.50 -15.17 2.15
C PRO A 13 -42.39 -15.78 1.27
N GLU A 14 -42.69 -15.98 -0.01
CA GLU A 14 -41.72 -16.47 -0.99
C GLU A 14 -40.53 -15.53 -1.16
N LEU A 15 -39.34 -16.09 -1.38
CA LEU A 15 -38.09 -15.36 -1.54
C LEU A 15 -37.66 -15.37 -3.01
N SER A 16 -37.59 -14.19 -3.61
CA SER A 16 -37.06 -13.98 -4.97
C SER A 16 -35.52 -14.06 -4.94
N PRO A 17 -34.88 -15.03 -5.66
CA PRO A 17 -33.44 -15.24 -5.59
C PRO A 17 -32.61 -14.01 -5.96
N ASP A 18 -32.85 -13.41 -7.13
CA ASP A 18 -31.98 -12.34 -7.67
C ASP A 18 -32.19 -10.99 -6.98
N VAL A 19 -33.28 -10.85 -6.24
CA VAL A 19 -33.54 -9.70 -5.35
C VAL A 19 -32.90 -9.94 -3.97
N HIS A 20 -32.65 -11.19 -3.62
CA HIS A 20 -32.07 -11.55 -2.33
C HIS A 20 -30.55 -11.46 -2.32
N ASP A 21 -29.86 -12.00 -3.33
CA ASP A 21 -28.40 -11.98 -3.43
C ASP A 21 -27.89 -12.15 -4.88
N GLY A 22 -26.84 -11.42 -5.26
CA GLY A 22 -26.25 -11.45 -6.60
C GLY A 22 -25.58 -12.78 -7.00
N SER A 23 -25.29 -13.67 -6.05
CA SER A 23 -24.61 -14.95 -6.35
C SER A 23 -25.47 -15.92 -7.13
N TYR A 24 -26.79 -15.79 -7.07
CA TYR A 24 -27.71 -16.57 -7.90
C TYR A 24 -27.50 -16.27 -9.39
N GLU A 25 -27.44 -15.00 -9.75
CA GLU A 25 -27.18 -14.52 -11.11
C GLU A 25 -25.77 -14.91 -11.55
N LEU A 26 -24.77 -14.69 -10.70
CA LEU A 26 -23.37 -14.95 -11.00
C LEU A 26 -23.08 -16.43 -11.26
N VAL A 27 -23.63 -17.34 -10.45
CA VAL A 27 -23.43 -18.79 -10.62
C VAL A 27 -24.10 -19.30 -11.90
N ARG A 28 -25.27 -18.76 -12.26
CA ARG A 28 -25.89 -19.10 -13.55
C ARG A 28 -25.09 -18.57 -14.73
N ALA A 29 -24.55 -17.36 -14.62
CA ALA A 29 -23.72 -16.77 -15.67
C ALA A 29 -22.43 -17.57 -15.91
N ILE A 30 -21.69 -17.92 -14.85
CA ILE A 30 -20.46 -18.72 -15.00
C ILE A 30 -20.76 -20.13 -15.52
N ALA A 31 -21.84 -20.78 -15.05
CA ALA A 31 -22.26 -22.07 -15.62
C ALA A 31 -22.61 -21.94 -17.11
N SER A 32 -23.30 -20.87 -17.51
CA SER A 32 -23.64 -20.62 -18.91
C SER A 32 -22.40 -20.35 -19.78
N ALA A 33 -21.35 -19.76 -19.23
CA ALA A 33 -20.10 -19.50 -19.94
C ALA A 33 -19.41 -20.78 -20.42
N TYR A 34 -19.67 -21.92 -19.77
CA TYR A 34 -19.12 -23.23 -20.14
C TYR A 34 -19.91 -23.99 -21.21
N ARG A 35 -20.99 -23.43 -21.77
CA ARG A 35 -21.86 -24.13 -22.73
C ARG A 35 -21.13 -24.57 -24.01
N ASP A 36 -20.20 -23.74 -24.49
CA ASP A 36 -19.49 -23.91 -25.76
C ASP A 36 -17.99 -24.24 -25.58
N VAL A 37 -17.60 -24.68 -24.38
CA VAL A 37 -16.20 -25.00 -24.04
C VAL A 37 -15.95 -26.48 -24.25
N ASP A 38 -14.80 -26.81 -24.84
CA ASP A 38 -14.37 -28.20 -25.00
C ASP A 38 -14.11 -28.83 -23.62
N GLU A 39 -14.90 -29.84 -23.28
CA GLU A 39 -14.82 -30.59 -22.02
C GLU A 39 -13.40 -31.15 -21.78
N ALA A 40 -12.64 -31.44 -22.83
CA ALA A 40 -11.27 -31.92 -22.73
C ALA A 40 -10.29 -30.90 -22.12
N THR A 41 -10.65 -29.62 -22.07
CA THR A 41 -9.83 -28.54 -21.54
C THR A 41 -10.09 -28.24 -20.06
N LEU A 42 -11.20 -28.71 -19.51
CA LEU A 42 -11.63 -28.37 -18.15
C LEU A 42 -10.81 -29.08 -17.07
N ASP A 43 -10.50 -28.35 -16.01
CA ASP A 43 -9.79 -28.85 -14.84
C ASP A 43 -10.29 -28.26 -13.49
N TYR A 44 -9.53 -28.49 -12.41
CA TYR A 44 -9.91 -28.06 -11.07
C TYR A 44 -10.00 -26.53 -10.92
N GLN A 45 -9.33 -25.73 -11.77
CA GLN A 45 -9.40 -24.27 -11.73
C GLN A 45 -10.79 -23.79 -12.15
N ASP A 46 -11.39 -24.44 -13.15
CA ASP A 46 -12.75 -24.17 -13.60
C ASP A 46 -13.79 -24.47 -12.50
N LEU A 47 -13.63 -25.62 -11.84
CA LEU A 47 -14.51 -25.99 -10.72
C LEU A 47 -14.32 -25.08 -9.50
N ASN A 48 -13.08 -24.67 -9.21
CA ASN A 48 -12.76 -23.69 -8.18
C ASN A 48 -13.47 -22.35 -8.46
N ALA A 49 -13.47 -21.88 -9.71
CA ALA A 49 -14.11 -20.63 -10.09
C ALA A 49 -15.63 -20.67 -9.84
N ILE A 50 -16.32 -21.74 -10.30
CA ILE A 50 -17.76 -21.92 -10.05
C ILE A 50 -18.07 -21.96 -8.54
N TYR A 51 -17.26 -22.68 -7.77
CA TYR A 51 -17.45 -22.76 -6.32
C TYR A 51 -17.25 -21.40 -5.64
N LEU A 52 -16.20 -20.65 -6.04
CA LEU A 52 -15.90 -19.33 -5.48
C LEU A 52 -17.00 -18.30 -5.82
N MET A 53 -17.71 -18.44 -6.94
CA MET A 53 -18.85 -17.59 -7.26
C MET A 53 -19.99 -17.70 -6.24
N CYS A 54 -20.12 -18.83 -5.55
CA CYS A 54 -21.13 -19.06 -4.51
C CYS A 54 -20.75 -18.44 -3.15
N ILE A 55 -19.45 -18.17 -2.91
CA ILE A 55 -18.94 -17.78 -1.58
C ILE A 55 -19.05 -16.27 -1.35
N GLY A 56 -19.31 -15.90 -0.10
CA GLY A 56 -19.29 -14.55 0.44
C GLY A 56 -18.06 -13.72 0.09
N THR A 57 -18.28 -12.55 -0.52
CA THR A 57 -17.24 -11.54 -0.80
C THR A 57 -16.67 -10.90 0.47
N TRP A 58 -17.37 -10.92 1.62
CA TRP A 58 -16.81 -10.51 2.91
C TRP A 58 -15.70 -11.44 3.40
N ARG A 59 -15.59 -12.66 2.85
CA ARG A 59 -14.51 -13.60 3.15
C ARG A 59 -13.40 -13.61 2.10
N HIS A 60 -13.73 -13.42 0.81
CA HIS A 60 -12.77 -13.58 -0.28
C HIS A 60 -12.64 -12.38 -1.21
N SER A 61 -13.22 -11.21 -0.92
CA SER A 61 -13.22 -10.02 -1.79
C SER A 61 -13.81 -10.26 -3.20
N TYR A 62 -14.05 -9.17 -3.94
CA TYR A 62 -14.39 -9.27 -5.36
C TYR A 62 -13.16 -9.64 -6.21
N ASP A 63 -11.97 -9.19 -5.79
CA ASP A 63 -10.71 -9.44 -6.49
C ASP A 63 -10.42 -10.94 -6.65
N LYS A 64 -10.69 -11.76 -5.62
CA LYS A 64 -10.52 -13.22 -5.76
C LYS A 64 -11.49 -13.85 -6.76
N LYS A 65 -12.68 -13.28 -6.95
CA LYS A 65 -13.62 -13.76 -7.98
C LYS A 65 -13.05 -13.46 -9.37
N HIS A 66 -12.50 -12.27 -9.60
CA HIS A 66 -11.79 -11.95 -10.85
C HIS A 66 -10.57 -12.86 -11.08
N GLU A 67 -9.71 -13.03 -10.06
CA GLU A 67 -8.56 -13.95 -10.15
C GLU A 67 -8.99 -15.36 -10.55
N ALA A 68 -10.07 -15.87 -9.96
CA ALA A 68 -10.58 -17.20 -10.28
C ALA A 68 -11.15 -17.28 -11.70
N VAL A 69 -11.84 -16.24 -12.19
CA VAL A 69 -12.31 -16.16 -13.58
C VAL A 69 -11.13 -16.19 -14.55
N HIS A 70 -10.08 -15.42 -14.31
CA HIS A 70 -8.90 -15.41 -15.18
C HIS A 70 -8.12 -16.72 -15.14
N ALA A 71 -8.15 -17.45 -14.02
CA ALA A 71 -7.55 -18.77 -13.88
C ALA A 71 -8.32 -19.90 -14.61
N THR A 72 -9.53 -19.64 -15.12
CA THR A 72 -10.31 -20.64 -15.88
C THR A 72 -9.78 -20.87 -17.29
N HIS A 73 -10.24 -21.95 -17.91
CA HIS A 73 -10.04 -22.25 -19.33
C HIS A 73 -11.08 -21.59 -20.25
N LEU A 74 -11.89 -20.66 -19.74
CA LEU A 74 -12.88 -19.93 -20.54
C LEU A 74 -12.21 -19.08 -21.63
N PRO A 75 -12.85 -18.91 -22.81
CA PRO A 75 -12.41 -17.93 -23.80
C PRO A 75 -12.40 -16.51 -23.22
N GLU A 76 -11.46 -15.68 -23.67
CA GLU A 76 -11.27 -14.33 -23.12
C GLU A 76 -12.54 -13.47 -23.14
N VAL A 77 -13.36 -13.61 -24.18
CA VAL A 77 -14.65 -12.91 -24.29
C VAL A 77 -15.58 -13.27 -23.13
N ARG A 78 -15.63 -14.55 -22.74
CA ARG A 78 -16.45 -15.02 -21.60
C ARG A 78 -15.89 -14.56 -20.26
N LYS A 79 -14.56 -14.46 -20.14
CA LYS A 79 -13.90 -13.90 -18.94
C LYS A 79 -14.29 -12.44 -18.75
N GLN A 80 -14.21 -11.63 -19.81
CA GLN A 80 -14.62 -10.23 -19.79
C GLN A 80 -16.11 -10.04 -19.47
N GLU A 81 -17.00 -10.88 -20.03
CA GLU A 81 -18.43 -10.87 -19.68
C GLU A 81 -18.66 -11.13 -18.19
N LEU A 82 -17.94 -12.08 -17.61
CA LEU A 82 -18.02 -12.40 -16.18
C LEU A 82 -17.42 -11.31 -15.30
N ASP A 83 -16.28 -10.72 -15.68
CA ASP A 83 -15.68 -9.59 -14.95
C ASP A 83 -16.63 -8.39 -14.90
N HIS A 84 -17.23 -8.03 -16.04
CA HIS A 84 -18.23 -6.97 -16.09
C HIS A 84 -19.45 -7.28 -15.20
N LEU A 85 -19.91 -8.53 -15.18
CA LEU A 85 -21.00 -8.91 -14.29
C LEU A 85 -20.59 -8.83 -12.82
N ILE A 86 -19.38 -9.25 -12.46
CA ILE A 86 -18.85 -9.16 -11.09
C ILE A 86 -18.82 -7.69 -10.62
N ASP A 87 -18.35 -6.78 -11.47
CA ASP A 87 -18.32 -5.34 -11.19
C ASP A 87 -19.73 -4.73 -11.08
N ASP A 88 -20.65 -5.10 -11.97
CA ASP A 88 -22.03 -4.65 -11.91
C ASP A 88 -22.75 -5.14 -10.64
N LEU A 89 -22.57 -6.41 -10.27
CA LEU A 89 -23.12 -6.98 -9.04
C LEU A 89 -22.51 -6.31 -7.80
N LYS A 90 -21.24 -5.90 -7.84
CA LYS A 90 -20.61 -5.09 -6.80
C LYS A 90 -21.29 -3.73 -6.68
N SER A 91 -21.46 -3.02 -7.79
CA SER A 91 -22.14 -1.73 -7.80
C SER A 91 -23.59 -1.83 -7.31
N ARG A 92 -24.32 -2.88 -7.68
CA ARG A 92 -25.67 -3.16 -7.17
C ARG A 92 -25.67 -3.44 -5.67
N ALA A 93 -24.67 -4.18 -5.18
CA ALA A 93 -24.52 -4.45 -3.76
C ALA A 93 -24.14 -3.20 -2.96
N ASP A 94 -23.26 -2.35 -3.47
CA ASP A 94 -22.89 -1.06 -2.85
C ASP A 94 -24.09 -0.10 -2.78
N ALA A 95 -25.00 -0.18 -3.77
CA ALA A 95 -26.24 0.59 -3.80
C ALA A 95 -27.36 0.01 -2.92
N GLY A 96 -27.12 -1.07 -2.17
CA GLY A 96 -28.11 -1.67 -1.27
C GLY A 96 -29.28 -2.37 -1.97
N VAL A 97 -29.10 -2.82 -3.22
CA VAL A 97 -30.18 -3.44 -4.03
C VAL A 97 -30.66 -4.78 -3.45
N TYR A 98 -29.82 -5.49 -2.71
CA TYR A 98 -30.09 -6.85 -2.22
C TYR A 98 -30.64 -6.88 -0.79
N LYS A 99 -31.72 -7.64 -0.56
CA LYS A 99 -32.38 -7.75 0.75
C LYS A 99 -31.54 -8.42 1.85
N HIS A 100 -30.54 -9.22 1.50
CA HIS A 100 -29.69 -9.93 2.47
C HIS A 100 -28.80 -8.98 3.32
N GLN A 101 -28.73 -7.68 2.97
CA GLN A 101 -27.87 -6.71 3.65
C GLN A 101 -28.46 -6.05 4.93
N GLU A 102 -29.72 -6.31 5.31
CA GLU A 102 -30.36 -5.67 6.49
C GLU A 102 -29.66 -5.94 7.85
N LYS A 103 -28.66 -6.83 7.92
CA LYS A 103 -27.85 -7.11 9.12
C LYS A 103 -26.34 -6.87 8.97
N ALA A 104 -25.87 -6.38 7.82
CA ALA A 104 -24.46 -6.03 7.62
C ALA A 104 -24.22 -4.57 8.04
N VAL A 105 -23.06 -4.31 8.65
CA VAL A 105 -22.58 -2.96 9.00
C VAL A 105 -22.68 -2.08 7.74
N SER A 106 -23.31 -0.91 7.86
CA SER A 106 -23.55 0.00 6.75
C SER A 106 -22.25 0.30 5.98
N GLY A 107 -22.25 0.08 4.67
CA GLY A 107 -21.22 0.58 3.76
C GLY A 107 -20.33 -0.45 3.04
N THR A 108 -20.58 -1.76 3.19
CA THR A 108 -19.77 -2.78 2.50
C THR A 108 -20.63 -3.57 1.52
N GLY A 109 -20.68 -3.17 0.23
CA GLY A 109 -21.49 -3.83 -0.81
C GLY A 109 -21.00 -5.23 -1.13
N HIS A 110 -21.42 -6.19 -0.32
CA HIS A 110 -21.07 -7.60 -0.46
C HIS A 110 -22.21 -8.42 -1.08
N ILE A 111 -21.84 -9.39 -1.93
CA ILE A 111 -22.67 -10.53 -2.35
C ILE A 111 -22.10 -11.86 -1.83
N GLY A 112 -22.95 -12.86 -1.75
CA GLY A 112 -22.64 -14.22 -1.31
C GLY A 112 -23.55 -14.65 -0.17
N MET A 113 -24.12 -15.84 -0.26
CA MET A 113 -25.05 -16.32 0.76
C MET A 113 -24.41 -17.25 1.77
N PHE A 114 -23.23 -17.77 1.44
CA PHE A 114 -22.59 -18.84 2.16
C PHE A 114 -21.26 -18.37 2.77
N GLY A 115 -21.21 -18.40 4.10
CA GLY A 115 -20.01 -18.16 4.89
C GLY A 115 -19.16 -19.42 5.07
N THR A 116 -19.05 -20.29 4.05
CA THR A 116 -18.12 -21.43 4.10
C THR A 116 -16.71 -20.97 3.73
N GLY A 117 -15.67 -21.61 4.29
CA GLY A 117 -14.29 -21.35 3.87
C GLY A 117 -14.08 -21.81 2.42
N PHE A 118 -13.19 -21.14 1.66
CA PHE A 118 -12.89 -21.59 0.30
C PHE A 118 -12.14 -22.93 0.34
N TYR A 119 -12.72 -23.92 -0.31
CA TYR A 119 -12.17 -25.27 -0.45
C TYR A 119 -11.65 -25.41 -1.89
N SER A 120 -10.33 -25.41 -2.05
CA SER A 120 -9.73 -25.73 -3.35
C SER A 120 -9.85 -27.22 -3.64
N PHE A 121 -10.26 -27.55 -4.87
CA PHE A 121 -10.34 -28.91 -5.40
C PHE A 121 -9.00 -29.45 -5.92
N GLN A 122 -7.94 -28.61 -5.94
CA GLN A 122 -6.61 -29.00 -6.40
C GLN A 122 -6.09 -30.23 -5.65
N GLY A 123 -5.75 -31.29 -6.39
CA GLY A 123 -5.22 -32.54 -5.83
C GLY A 123 -6.21 -33.35 -4.99
N LYS A 124 -7.48 -32.92 -4.89
CA LYS A 124 -8.53 -33.58 -4.11
C LYS A 124 -9.58 -34.25 -4.97
N THR A 125 -9.87 -33.69 -6.15
CA THR A 125 -10.78 -34.26 -7.15
C THR A 125 -10.01 -34.81 -8.35
N ASP A 126 -10.61 -35.75 -9.08
CA ASP A 126 -10.10 -36.21 -10.38
C ASP A 126 -10.75 -35.45 -11.54
N ILE A 127 -10.09 -35.44 -12.70
CA ILE A 127 -10.50 -34.63 -13.85
C ILE A 127 -11.83 -35.09 -14.48
N GLN A 128 -12.19 -36.38 -14.35
CA GLN A 128 -13.46 -36.89 -14.85
C GLN A 128 -14.62 -36.38 -13.99
N SER A 129 -14.44 -36.39 -12.66
CA SER A 129 -15.39 -35.82 -11.70
C SER A 129 -15.62 -34.32 -11.94
N VAL A 130 -14.55 -33.56 -12.19
CA VAL A 130 -14.64 -32.12 -12.55
C VAL A 130 -15.52 -31.91 -13.78
N ARG A 131 -15.18 -32.57 -14.89
CA ARG A 131 -15.85 -32.41 -16.18
C ARG A 131 -17.33 -32.79 -16.09
N ALA A 132 -17.60 -33.94 -15.48
CA ALA A 132 -18.97 -34.41 -15.28
C ALA A 132 -19.80 -33.44 -14.43
N PHE A 133 -19.20 -32.82 -13.41
CA PHE A 133 -19.88 -31.84 -12.56
C PHE A 133 -20.20 -30.54 -13.31
N ILE A 134 -19.22 -29.95 -14.01
CA ILE A 134 -19.42 -28.71 -14.78
C ILE A 134 -20.47 -28.94 -15.87
N ARG A 135 -20.39 -30.08 -16.58
CA ARG A 135 -21.37 -30.45 -17.60
C ARG A 135 -22.77 -30.61 -17.01
N MET A 136 -22.89 -31.23 -15.84
CA MET A 136 -24.16 -31.30 -15.12
C MET A 136 -24.71 -29.90 -14.79
N CYS A 137 -23.88 -28.97 -14.31
CA CYS A 137 -24.32 -27.59 -14.07
C CYS A 137 -24.82 -26.91 -15.34
N VAL A 138 -24.16 -27.10 -16.48
CA VAL A 138 -24.62 -26.57 -17.78
C VAL A 138 -25.98 -27.18 -18.15
N ASP A 139 -26.12 -28.50 -18.11
CA ASP A 139 -27.35 -29.18 -18.51
C ASP A 139 -28.54 -28.76 -17.63
N LEU A 140 -28.32 -28.58 -16.33
CA LEU A 140 -29.36 -28.17 -15.40
C LEU A 140 -29.93 -26.77 -15.72
N LEU A 141 -29.17 -25.85 -16.33
CA LEU A 141 -29.65 -24.47 -16.61
C LEU A 141 -30.97 -24.46 -17.38
N ASP A 142 -31.10 -25.32 -18.39
CA ASP A 142 -32.24 -25.34 -19.31
C ASP A 142 -33.38 -26.26 -18.82
N MET A 143 -33.17 -27.04 -17.75
CA MET A 143 -34.16 -27.95 -17.19
C MET A 143 -35.14 -27.25 -16.25
N THR A 144 -36.42 -27.63 -16.31
CA THR A 144 -37.48 -27.06 -15.48
C THR A 144 -38.24 -28.09 -14.64
N ASP A 145 -38.15 -29.37 -14.98
CA ASP A 145 -38.78 -30.44 -14.20
C ASP A 145 -37.85 -30.92 -13.06
N ASP A 146 -38.37 -30.92 -11.83
CA ASP A 146 -37.60 -31.26 -10.63
C ASP A 146 -37.09 -32.70 -10.65
N GLU A 147 -37.87 -33.66 -11.17
CA GLU A 147 -37.48 -35.07 -11.15
C GLU A 147 -36.48 -35.39 -12.26
N GLU A 148 -36.63 -34.77 -13.44
CA GLU A 148 -35.59 -34.84 -14.48
C GLU A 148 -34.26 -34.25 -13.97
N MET A 149 -34.30 -33.10 -13.28
CA MET A 149 -33.10 -32.49 -12.67
C MET A 149 -32.47 -33.41 -11.62
N PHE A 150 -33.27 -34.05 -10.77
CA PHE A 150 -32.78 -35.04 -9.81
C PHE A 150 -32.15 -36.26 -10.48
N GLN A 151 -32.74 -36.77 -11.56
CA GLN A 151 -32.17 -37.88 -12.32
C GLN A 151 -30.83 -37.50 -12.96
N ARG A 152 -30.76 -36.31 -13.58
CA ARG A 152 -29.50 -35.80 -14.16
C ARG A 152 -28.43 -35.65 -13.09
N ALA A 153 -28.76 -35.05 -11.95
CA ALA A 153 -27.80 -34.89 -10.86
C ALA A 153 -27.37 -36.23 -10.24
N ALA A 154 -28.30 -37.17 -10.03
CA ALA A 154 -28.01 -38.50 -9.50
C ALA A 154 -27.08 -39.32 -10.41
N SER A 155 -27.11 -39.09 -11.74
CA SER A 155 -26.20 -39.74 -12.69
C SER A 155 -24.73 -39.35 -12.50
N VAL A 156 -24.46 -38.19 -11.89
CA VAL A 156 -23.12 -37.65 -11.68
C VAL A 156 -22.68 -37.76 -10.22
N LEU A 157 -23.55 -37.42 -9.27
CA LEU A 157 -23.28 -37.41 -7.83
C LEU A 157 -23.34 -38.83 -7.24
N THR A 158 -22.47 -39.70 -7.72
CA THR A 158 -22.39 -41.12 -7.35
C THR A 158 -21.21 -41.40 -6.43
N LYS A 159 -21.11 -42.63 -5.92
CA LYS A 159 -19.96 -43.08 -5.09
C LYS A 159 -18.61 -42.98 -5.80
N SER A 160 -18.60 -42.97 -7.13
CA SER A 160 -17.36 -42.85 -7.91
C SER A 160 -16.85 -41.41 -8.04
N PHE A 161 -17.66 -40.41 -7.69
CA PHE A 161 -17.24 -39.01 -7.67
C PHE A 161 -16.20 -38.77 -6.57
N ARG A 162 -15.03 -38.20 -6.91
CA ARG A 162 -13.95 -37.97 -5.94
C ARG A 162 -13.85 -36.50 -5.53
N GLY A 163 -13.42 -36.26 -4.29
CA GLY A 163 -12.90 -34.95 -3.87
C GLY A 163 -13.90 -33.86 -3.48
N MET A 164 -15.20 -34.07 -3.70
CA MET A 164 -16.27 -33.15 -3.29
C MET A 164 -17.21 -33.84 -2.31
N GLN A 165 -17.74 -33.08 -1.35
CA GLN A 165 -18.75 -33.54 -0.39
C GLN A 165 -20.12 -32.92 -0.71
N ALA A 166 -21.19 -33.50 -0.15
CA ALA A 166 -22.56 -33.02 -0.35
C ALA A 166 -22.73 -31.53 0.01
N ALA A 167 -22.03 -31.03 1.02
CA ALA A 167 -22.07 -29.62 1.40
C ALA A 167 -21.61 -28.70 0.26
N ALA A 168 -20.45 -28.97 -0.34
CA ALA A 168 -19.90 -28.17 -1.44
C ALA A 168 -20.77 -28.28 -2.72
N ALA A 169 -21.29 -29.47 -3.03
CA ALA A 169 -22.20 -29.65 -4.15
C ALA A 169 -23.53 -28.89 -3.94
N SER A 170 -24.07 -28.93 -2.73
CA SER A 170 -25.38 -28.37 -2.42
C SER A 170 -25.45 -26.86 -2.57
N VAL A 171 -24.38 -26.13 -2.21
CA VAL A 171 -24.35 -24.67 -2.35
C VAL A 171 -24.32 -24.23 -3.83
N ILE A 172 -23.55 -24.94 -4.68
CA ILE A 172 -23.51 -24.66 -6.12
C ILE A 172 -24.88 -24.95 -6.75
N LEU A 173 -25.43 -26.13 -6.48
CA LEU A 173 -26.72 -26.55 -7.04
C LEU A 173 -27.88 -25.68 -6.55
N HIS A 174 -27.82 -25.22 -5.30
CA HIS A 174 -28.81 -24.27 -4.78
C HIS A 174 -28.73 -22.91 -5.47
N CYS A 175 -27.53 -22.34 -5.67
CA CYS A 175 -27.39 -21.09 -6.44
C CYS A 175 -27.89 -21.25 -7.89
N LEU A 176 -27.72 -22.43 -8.48
CA LEU A 176 -28.15 -22.71 -9.84
C LEU A 176 -29.68 -22.87 -9.95
N LYS A 177 -30.28 -23.66 -9.04
CA LYS A 177 -31.73 -23.99 -9.01
C LYS A 177 -32.26 -23.97 -7.56
N PRO A 178 -32.51 -22.79 -6.98
CA PRO A 178 -32.84 -22.62 -5.56
C PRO A 178 -34.19 -23.21 -5.13
N LEU A 179 -35.06 -23.48 -6.09
CA LEU A 179 -36.38 -24.07 -5.86
C LEU A 179 -36.36 -25.61 -5.86
N THR A 180 -35.28 -26.19 -6.38
CA THR A 180 -35.14 -27.65 -6.60
C THR A 180 -34.14 -28.26 -5.64
N PHE A 181 -32.99 -27.62 -5.43
CA PHE A 181 -31.92 -28.15 -4.58
C PHE A 181 -31.82 -27.40 -3.24
N PRO A 182 -32.04 -28.08 -2.08
CA PRO A 182 -31.79 -27.52 -0.76
C PRO A 182 -30.30 -27.51 -0.40
N VAL A 183 -29.90 -26.57 0.46
CA VAL A 183 -28.55 -26.55 1.05
C VAL A 183 -28.47 -27.58 2.17
N ILE A 184 -27.43 -28.42 2.17
CA ILE A 184 -27.17 -29.41 3.22
C ILE A 184 -25.75 -29.21 3.74
N ASN A 185 -25.61 -28.43 4.81
CA ASN A 185 -24.31 -28.17 5.43
C ASN A 185 -23.89 -29.35 6.31
N SER A 186 -22.65 -29.83 6.16
CA SER A 186 -22.08 -30.87 7.03
C SER A 186 -21.23 -30.31 8.18
N ASN A 187 -20.84 -29.03 8.15
CA ASN A 187 -19.76 -28.48 8.99
C ASN A 187 -20.06 -27.12 9.66
N VAL A 188 -21.32 -26.73 9.85
CA VAL A 188 -21.65 -25.54 10.65
C VAL A 188 -22.43 -26.03 11.86
N GLY A 189 -21.97 -25.69 13.07
CA GLY A 189 -22.59 -26.03 14.36
C GLY A 189 -23.97 -25.42 14.59
N SER A 190 -24.76 -25.22 13.54
CA SER A 190 -26.19 -24.95 13.63
C SER A 190 -26.92 -26.26 13.86
N GLU A 191 -27.83 -26.30 14.84
CA GLU A 191 -28.82 -27.36 14.93
C GLU A 191 -29.47 -27.58 13.56
N ASP A 192 -29.52 -28.84 13.13
CA ASP A 192 -30.04 -29.19 11.82
C ASP A 192 -31.54 -28.86 11.76
N ILE A 193 -31.89 -27.81 11.02
CA ILE A 193 -33.27 -27.41 10.77
C ILE A 193 -34.11 -28.58 10.25
N PHE A 194 -33.52 -29.50 9.48
CA PHE A 194 -34.23 -30.66 8.97
C PHE A 194 -34.57 -31.64 10.10
N ALA A 195 -33.65 -31.90 11.04
CA ALA A 195 -33.94 -32.66 12.26
C ALA A 195 -34.97 -31.95 13.16
N ALA A 196 -34.89 -30.62 13.32
CA ALA A 196 -35.86 -29.83 14.08
C ALA A 196 -37.27 -29.89 13.46
N LEU A 197 -37.36 -30.03 12.14
CA LEU A 197 -38.59 -30.25 11.38
C LEU A 197 -39.02 -31.73 11.31
N GLY A 198 -38.26 -32.66 11.89
CA GLY A 198 -38.56 -34.09 11.90
C GLY A 198 -38.21 -34.84 10.62
N ILE A 199 -37.33 -34.30 9.78
CA ILE A 199 -36.87 -34.88 8.52
C ILE A 199 -35.57 -35.65 8.75
N GLU A 200 -35.63 -36.98 8.68
CA GLU A 200 -34.45 -37.83 8.83
C GLU A 200 -33.65 -37.95 7.52
N LEU A 201 -32.52 -37.26 7.47
CA LEU A 201 -31.56 -37.32 6.37
C LEU A 201 -30.55 -38.47 6.57
N LYS A 202 -30.29 -39.24 5.51
CA LYS A 202 -29.33 -40.37 5.53
C LYS A 202 -27.96 -39.91 5.02
N SER A 203 -26.87 -40.35 5.65
CA SER A 203 -25.49 -40.17 5.15
C SER A 203 -25.17 -38.75 4.63
N ARG A 204 -25.49 -37.72 5.43
CA ARG A 204 -25.57 -36.31 5.03
C ARG A 204 -24.35 -35.73 4.31
N GLY A 205 -23.15 -36.18 4.67
CA GLY A 205 -21.91 -35.71 4.03
C GLY A 205 -21.59 -36.37 2.68
N LYS A 206 -22.31 -37.45 2.31
CA LYS A 206 -22.02 -38.27 1.14
C LYS A 206 -22.81 -37.81 -0.09
N LEU A 207 -22.12 -37.65 -1.22
CA LEU A 207 -22.72 -37.20 -2.48
C LEU A 207 -23.80 -38.16 -2.98
N GLU A 208 -23.57 -39.48 -2.86
CA GLU A 208 -24.51 -40.48 -3.37
C GLU A 208 -25.87 -40.50 -2.63
N ALA A 209 -25.93 -39.89 -1.44
CA ALA A 209 -27.16 -39.79 -0.65
C ALA A 209 -27.84 -38.42 -0.80
N TYR A 210 -27.19 -37.46 -1.49
CA TYR A 210 -27.67 -36.07 -1.57
C TYR A 210 -29.04 -35.97 -2.24
N ILE A 211 -29.22 -36.60 -3.40
CA ILE A 211 -30.48 -36.48 -4.16
C ILE A 211 -31.66 -37.15 -3.44
N ASP A 212 -31.44 -38.29 -2.79
CA ASP A 212 -32.48 -38.92 -1.96
C ASP A 212 -32.89 -38.04 -0.78
N ASN A 213 -31.93 -37.31 -0.20
CA ASN A 213 -32.22 -36.32 0.82
C ASN A 213 -32.96 -35.09 0.23
N CYS A 214 -32.61 -34.63 -0.97
CA CYS A 214 -33.35 -33.55 -1.66
C CYS A 214 -34.82 -33.91 -1.87
N ARG A 215 -35.12 -35.14 -2.33
CA ARG A 215 -36.50 -35.61 -2.51
C ARG A 215 -37.30 -35.56 -1.21
N LYS A 216 -36.73 -36.09 -0.11
CA LYS A 216 -37.37 -36.04 1.22
C LYS A 216 -37.66 -34.61 1.70
N ILE A 217 -36.69 -33.72 1.54
CA ILE A 217 -36.83 -32.32 1.96
C ILE A 217 -37.90 -31.63 1.09
N LYS A 218 -37.94 -31.92 -0.21
CA LYS A 218 -38.95 -31.41 -1.14
C LYS A 218 -40.35 -31.87 -0.77
N ASP A 219 -40.55 -33.16 -0.57
CA ASP A 219 -41.85 -33.74 -0.19
C ASP A 219 -42.37 -33.10 1.10
N PHE A 220 -41.49 -32.93 2.09
CA PHE A 220 -41.85 -32.26 3.33
C PHE A 220 -42.19 -30.78 3.11
N ARG A 221 -41.35 -30.03 2.38
CA ARG A 221 -41.58 -28.60 2.10
C ARG A 221 -42.91 -28.40 1.39
N ASP A 222 -43.14 -29.15 0.31
CA ASP A 222 -44.32 -28.99 -0.53
C ASP A 222 -45.63 -29.40 0.19
N ALA A 223 -45.54 -30.29 1.18
CA ALA A 223 -46.67 -30.64 2.04
C ALA A 223 -46.95 -29.62 3.17
N ASN A 224 -45.94 -28.87 3.62
CA ASN A 224 -46.03 -28.08 4.85
C ASN A 224 -45.93 -26.55 4.67
N PHE A 225 -45.36 -26.07 3.57
CA PHE A 225 -45.06 -24.66 3.34
C PHE A 225 -45.50 -24.18 1.96
N SER A 226 -45.85 -22.90 1.86
CA SER A 226 -46.25 -22.26 0.60
C SER A 226 -45.05 -21.78 -0.23
N PHE A 227 -43.92 -21.46 0.40
CA PHE A 227 -42.71 -21.06 -0.29
C PHE A 227 -41.99 -22.25 -0.92
N LYS A 228 -41.22 -21.98 -1.98
CA LYS A 228 -40.42 -22.94 -2.72
C LYS A 228 -38.93 -22.70 -2.55
N ASN A 229 -38.48 -21.47 -2.31
CA ASN A 229 -37.07 -21.22 -2.18
C ASN A 229 -36.49 -21.82 -0.88
N TYR A 230 -35.55 -22.77 -1.01
CA TYR A 230 -34.95 -23.43 0.15
C TYR A 230 -34.08 -22.53 1.03
N ARG A 231 -33.69 -21.33 0.55
CA ARG A 231 -32.94 -20.36 1.36
C ARG A 231 -33.69 -19.95 2.62
N ILE A 232 -35.03 -19.98 2.59
CA ILE A 232 -35.86 -19.68 3.76
C ILE A 232 -35.61 -20.68 4.91
N LEU A 233 -35.45 -21.98 4.58
CA LEU A 233 -35.15 -23.00 5.58
C LEU A 233 -33.72 -22.86 6.13
N ASP A 234 -32.77 -22.55 5.25
CA ASP A 234 -31.38 -22.30 5.65
C ASP A 234 -31.27 -21.07 6.57
N MET A 235 -31.95 -19.95 6.25
CA MET A 235 -32.01 -18.77 7.11
C MET A 235 -32.63 -19.04 8.48
N ALA A 236 -33.64 -19.92 8.56
CA ALA A 236 -34.24 -20.32 9.83
C ALA A 236 -33.30 -21.21 10.68
N ALA A 237 -32.41 -21.98 10.05
CA ALA A 237 -31.36 -22.73 10.75
C ALA A 237 -30.38 -21.80 11.50
N TRP A 238 -30.11 -20.61 10.95
CA TRP A 238 -29.24 -19.62 11.59
C TRP A 238 -29.87 -19.00 12.83
N GLU A 239 -31.19 -18.84 12.85
CA GLU A 239 -31.93 -18.33 14.01
C GLU A 239 -31.96 -19.35 15.17
N LEU A 240 -31.90 -20.65 14.88
CA LEU A 240 -31.72 -21.72 15.89
C LEU A 240 -30.34 -21.67 16.56
N SER A 241 -29.31 -21.23 15.84
CA SER A 241 -27.92 -21.15 16.31
C SER A 241 -27.57 -19.90 17.13
N ALA A 242 -28.55 -19.03 17.41
CA ALA A 242 -28.34 -17.69 17.96
C ALA A 242 -28.25 -17.60 19.50
N ASP A 243 -28.34 -18.68 20.27
CA ASP A 243 -28.02 -18.65 21.71
C ASP A 243 -26.49 -18.75 21.90
N PRO A 244 -25.81 -17.63 22.24
CA PRO A 244 -24.36 -17.58 22.28
C PRO A 244 -23.75 -18.47 23.37
N ILE A 245 -24.49 -18.76 24.45
CA ILE A 245 -24.03 -19.65 25.52
C ILE A 245 -24.01 -21.10 25.02
N ARG A 246 -25.07 -21.53 24.33
CA ARG A 246 -25.16 -22.87 23.75
C ARG A 246 -24.10 -23.10 22.67
N ARG A 247 -23.79 -22.07 21.88
CA ARG A 247 -22.68 -22.11 20.91
C ARG A 247 -21.35 -22.43 21.60
N VAL A 248 -21.02 -21.70 22.68
CA VAL A 248 -19.78 -21.94 23.44
C VAL A 248 -19.77 -23.34 24.08
N VAL A 249 -20.90 -23.80 24.63
CA VAL A 249 -21.03 -25.17 25.17
C VAL A 249 -20.78 -26.23 24.09
N SER A 250 -21.30 -26.04 22.88
CA SER A 250 -21.04 -26.95 21.75
C SER A 250 -19.55 -26.99 21.38
N GLN A 251 -18.91 -25.83 21.27
CA GLN A 251 -17.48 -25.73 20.96
C GLN A 251 -16.61 -26.34 22.07
N TYR A 252 -17.05 -26.21 23.32
CA TYR A 252 -16.40 -26.86 24.46
C TYR A 252 -16.51 -28.39 24.37
N LYS A 253 -17.67 -28.94 24.00
CA LYS A 253 -17.84 -30.40 23.79
C LYS A 253 -16.90 -30.93 22.71
N GLU A 254 -16.78 -30.21 21.58
CA GLU A 254 -15.85 -30.58 20.50
C GLU A 254 -14.38 -30.57 20.94
N SER A 255 -14.02 -29.62 21.81
CA SER A 255 -12.65 -29.45 22.31
C SER A 255 -12.37 -30.23 23.60
N PHE A 256 -13.38 -30.86 24.20
CA PHE A 256 -13.36 -31.39 25.56
C PHE A 256 -12.18 -32.34 25.82
N ALA A 257 -11.92 -33.26 24.90
CA ALA A 257 -10.88 -34.28 25.04
C ALA A 257 -9.46 -33.67 25.10
N ALA A 258 -9.23 -32.55 24.42
CA ALA A 258 -7.94 -31.86 24.43
C ALA A 258 -7.87 -30.79 25.54
N TRP A 259 -8.99 -30.17 25.88
CA TRP A 259 -9.06 -29.05 26.81
C TRP A 259 -9.05 -29.47 28.28
N PHE A 260 -9.97 -30.35 28.67
CA PHE A 260 -10.22 -30.69 30.06
C PHE A 260 -8.99 -31.22 30.83
N PRO A 261 -8.08 -32.03 30.23
CA PRO A 261 -6.87 -32.47 30.92
C PRO A 261 -5.97 -31.33 31.42
N GLU A 262 -5.90 -30.21 30.70
CA GLU A 262 -5.07 -29.05 31.07
C GLU A 262 -5.65 -28.28 32.26
N GLU A 263 -6.96 -28.33 32.46
CA GLU A 263 -7.67 -27.57 33.50
C GLU A 263 -8.06 -28.44 34.72
N ALA A 264 -7.81 -29.75 34.66
CA ALA A 264 -8.14 -30.71 35.74
C ALA A 264 -7.49 -30.38 37.09
N TYR A 265 -6.40 -29.58 37.11
CA TYR A 265 -5.77 -29.12 38.36
C TYR A 265 -6.74 -28.33 39.25
N LYS A 266 -7.76 -27.66 38.69
CA LYS A 266 -8.77 -26.92 39.44
C LYS A 266 -9.54 -27.85 40.39
N TRP A 267 -9.99 -29.00 39.88
CA TRP A 267 -10.72 -30.00 40.64
C TRP A 267 -9.86 -30.63 41.75
N ARG A 268 -8.56 -30.79 41.52
CA ARG A 268 -7.61 -31.24 42.55
C ARG A 268 -7.39 -30.19 43.64
N ALA A 269 -7.31 -28.91 43.27
CA ALA A 269 -7.15 -27.82 44.22
C ALA A 269 -8.35 -27.71 45.17
N VAL A 270 -9.57 -27.80 44.63
CA VAL A 270 -10.81 -27.78 45.41
C VAL A 270 -10.88 -28.99 46.35
N GLN A 271 -10.55 -30.18 45.86
CA GLN A 271 -10.50 -31.40 46.69
C GLN A 271 -9.52 -31.25 47.86
N CYS A 272 -8.30 -30.78 47.59
CA CYS A 272 -7.29 -30.54 48.63
C CYS A 272 -7.79 -29.58 49.70
N PHE A 273 -8.47 -28.50 49.31
CA PHE A 273 -9.02 -27.55 50.25
C PHE A 273 -10.11 -28.20 51.11
N GLN A 274 -11.07 -28.91 50.49
CA GLN A 274 -12.18 -29.58 51.18
C GLN A 274 -11.70 -30.63 52.19
N GLU A 275 -10.62 -31.35 51.90
CA GLU A 275 -10.05 -32.37 52.81
C GLU A 275 -9.41 -31.79 54.07
N HIS A 276 -8.78 -30.61 53.95
CA HIS A 276 -7.96 -30.04 55.03
C HIS A 276 -8.64 -28.87 55.77
N TRP A 277 -9.66 -28.26 55.16
CA TRP A 277 -10.32 -27.07 55.70
C TRP A 277 -11.11 -27.38 56.99
N ASN A 278 -10.56 -26.95 58.12
CA ASN A 278 -11.21 -27.00 59.42
C ASN A 278 -10.88 -25.74 60.24
N PRO A 279 -11.72 -24.69 60.18
CA PRO A 279 -11.42 -23.41 60.84
C PRO A 279 -11.31 -23.49 62.37
N GLU A 280 -11.84 -24.55 62.99
CA GLU A 280 -11.80 -24.80 64.43
C GLU A 280 -10.53 -25.55 64.88
N LYS A 281 -9.61 -25.92 63.96
CA LYS A 281 -8.34 -26.56 64.32
C LYS A 281 -7.49 -25.59 65.17
N ALA A 282 -6.87 -26.12 66.21
CA ALA A 282 -6.08 -25.35 67.17
C ALA A 282 -4.92 -24.58 66.49
N ASP A 283 -4.19 -25.26 65.59
CA ASP A 283 -3.20 -24.64 64.71
C ASP A 283 -3.85 -24.25 63.37
N PHE A 284 -4.49 -23.09 63.37
CA PHE A 284 -5.15 -22.54 62.18
C PHE A 284 -4.16 -22.20 61.06
N ALA A 285 -2.94 -21.79 61.41
CA ALA A 285 -1.94 -21.38 60.42
C ALA A 285 -1.47 -22.58 59.59
N GLU A 286 -1.15 -23.71 60.23
CA GLU A 286 -0.76 -24.92 59.50
C GLU A 286 -1.95 -25.52 58.74
N MET A 287 -3.16 -25.48 59.32
CA MET A 287 -4.40 -25.88 58.64
C MET A 287 -4.60 -25.12 57.32
N LEU A 288 -4.57 -23.79 57.38
CA LEU A 288 -4.77 -22.93 56.22
C LEU A 288 -3.70 -23.18 55.14
N LYS A 289 -2.47 -23.45 55.56
CA LYS A 289 -1.36 -23.81 54.68
C LYS A 289 -1.57 -25.17 54.00
N GLU A 290 -2.04 -26.18 54.73
CA GLU A 290 -2.42 -27.49 54.19
C GLU A 290 -3.58 -27.36 53.18
N SER A 291 -4.63 -26.60 53.52
CA SER A 291 -5.78 -26.37 52.64
C SER A 291 -5.44 -25.67 51.33
N LEU A 292 -4.44 -24.79 51.31
CA LEU A 292 -4.04 -24.04 50.10
C LEU A 292 -2.87 -24.68 49.32
N ALA A 293 -2.40 -25.86 49.73
CA ALA A 293 -1.18 -26.47 49.17
C ALA A 293 -1.24 -26.73 47.65
N GLN A 294 -2.43 -26.96 47.08
CA GLN A 294 -2.64 -27.21 45.64
C GLN A 294 -3.24 -25.99 44.90
N ALA A 295 -3.39 -24.84 45.56
CA ALA A 295 -4.08 -23.68 45.00
C ALA A 295 -3.18 -22.71 44.20
N GLY A 296 -1.88 -22.99 44.11
CA GLY A 296 -0.88 -22.10 43.49
C GLY A 296 -1.25 -21.65 42.08
N ASN A 297 -1.69 -22.57 41.21
CA ASN A 297 -2.08 -22.23 39.82
C ASN A 297 -3.33 -21.33 39.74
N LEU A 298 -4.17 -21.32 40.76
CA LEU A 298 -5.39 -20.49 40.81
C LEU A 298 -5.15 -19.13 41.45
N LEU A 299 -4.23 -19.06 42.42
CA LEU A 299 -4.04 -17.91 43.30
C LEU A 299 -2.75 -17.12 43.03
N ASP A 300 -1.63 -17.80 42.79
CA ASP A 300 -0.32 -17.16 42.65
C ASP A 300 0.02 -16.90 41.17
N THR A 301 0.80 -15.84 40.92
CA THR A 301 1.41 -15.53 39.62
C THR A 301 2.90 -15.20 39.80
N ASN A 302 3.63 -14.94 38.72
CA ASN A 302 5.06 -14.55 38.82
C ASN A 302 5.29 -13.26 39.62
N TYR A 303 4.26 -12.43 39.82
CA TYR A 303 4.37 -11.12 40.47
C TYR A 303 3.34 -10.89 41.60
N SER A 304 2.48 -11.87 41.90
CA SER A 304 1.45 -11.80 42.95
C SER A 304 1.44 -13.10 43.76
N PHE A 305 1.49 -12.99 45.09
CA PHE A 305 1.66 -14.15 45.99
C PHE A 305 0.65 -14.17 47.16
N PRO A 306 -0.67 -14.16 46.88
CA PRO A 306 -1.69 -14.14 47.92
C PRO A 306 -1.61 -15.32 48.89
N CYS A 307 -1.27 -16.53 48.43
CA CYS A 307 -1.15 -17.70 49.30
C CYS A 307 -0.06 -17.52 50.35
N LYS A 308 1.11 -17.03 49.92
CA LYS A 308 2.24 -16.78 50.81
C LYS A 308 1.92 -15.67 51.81
N MET A 309 1.22 -14.62 51.38
CA MET A 309 0.85 -13.51 52.26
C MET A 309 -0.18 -13.92 53.32
N ILE A 310 -1.25 -14.61 52.93
CA ILE A 310 -2.30 -14.99 53.90
C ILE A 310 -1.81 -16.04 54.91
N THR A 311 -0.96 -16.99 54.48
CA THR A 311 -0.33 -17.97 55.37
C THR A 311 0.72 -17.33 56.28
N PHE A 312 1.47 -16.35 55.78
CA PHE A 312 2.36 -15.54 56.60
C PHE A 312 1.58 -14.78 57.68
N PHE A 313 0.47 -14.12 57.33
CA PHE A 313 -0.38 -13.44 58.30
C PHE A 313 -0.99 -14.41 59.31
N ALA A 314 -1.45 -15.59 58.89
CA ALA A 314 -1.97 -16.60 59.80
C ALA A 314 -0.90 -17.10 60.79
N GLY A 315 0.37 -17.19 60.37
CA GLY A 315 1.50 -17.50 61.26
C GLY A 315 1.86 -16.38 62.25
N LYS A 316 1.39 -15.15 62.04
CA LYS A 316 1.60 -14.00 62.95
C LYS A 316 0.39 -13.73 63.85
N GLU A 317 -0.80 -13.72 63.26
CA GLU A 317 -2.08 -13.48 63.95
C GLU A 317 -3.12 -14.52 63.52
N PRO A 318 -3.01 -15.77 64.00
CA PRO A 318 -3.90 -16.86 63.58
C PRO A 318 -5.37 -16.55 63.90
N ASP A 319 -5.67 -15.93 65.05
CA ASP A 319 -7.04 -15.63 65.45
C ASP A 319 -7.67 -14.50 64.61
N MET A 320 -6.89 -13.49 64.21
CA MET A 320 -7.37 -12.42 63.33
C MET A 320 -7.68 -12.97 61.94
N VAL A 321 -6.78 -13.76 61.35
CA VAL A 321 -7.03 -14.37 60.04
C VAL A 321 -8.17 -15.39 60.12
N ARG A 322 -8.29 -16.16 61.20
CA ARG A 322 -9.45 -17.04 61.44
C ARG A 322 -10.76 -16.23 61.44
N SER A 323 -10.80 -15.10 62.15
CA SER A 323 -11.97 -14.19 62.15
C SER A 323 -12.28 -13.63 60.76
N MET A 324 -11.27 -13.30 59.95
CA MET A 324 -11.49 -12.84 58.57
C MET A 324 -12.22 -13.89 57.72
N PHE A 325 -11.79 -15.16 57.80
CA PHE A 325 -12.46 -16.26 57.08
C PHE A 325 -13.86 -16.56 57.66
N GLN A 326 -14.06 -16.48 58.97
CA GLN A 326 -15.38 -16.67 59.58
C GLN A 326 -16.37 -15.57 59.14
N GLN A 327 -15.93 -14.32 59.04
CA GLN A 327 -16.75 -13.21 58.54
C GLN A 327 -17.05 -13.35 57.04
N LEU A 328 -16.05 -13.76 56.25
CA LEU A 328 -16.21 -14.03 54.82
C LEU A 328 -17.21 -15.16 54.56
N LEU A 329 -17.28 -16.17 55.42
CA LEU A 329 -18.16 -17.33 55.27
C LEU A 329 -19.49 -17.22 56.03
N ALA A 330 -19.76 -16.08 56.65
CA ALA A 330 -20.97 -15.86 57.44
C ALA A 330 -22.25 -15.98 56.59
N PRO A 331 -23.31 -16.67 57.07
CA PRO A 331 -24.57 -16.78 56.34
C PRO A 331 -25.28 -15.43 56.19
N ARG A 332 -25.77 -15.11 54.98
CA ARG A 332 -26.64 -13.95 54.62
C ARG A 332 -25.99 -12.56 54.56
N ALA A 333 -24.67 -12.43 54.56
CA ALA A 333 -24.01 -11.16 54.29
C ALA A 333 -23.89 -10.88 52.78
N ASP A 334 -23.84 -9.61 52.41
CA ASP A 334 -23.62 -9.16 51.04
C ASP A 334 -22.18 -9.51 50.60
N ILE A 335 -22.02 -10.19 49.46
CA ILE A 335 -20.72 -10.68 49.00
C ILE A 335 -19.73 -9.55 48.73
N VAL A 336 -20.20 -8.39 48.28
CA VAL A 336 -19.34 -7.23 48.02
C VAL A 336 -18.85 -6.65 49.34
N GLU A 337 -19.73 -6.52 50.34
CA GLU A 337 -19.37 -6.09 51.69
C GLU A 337 -18.35 -7.04 52.34
N GLN A 338 -18.55 -8.36 52.22
CA GLN A 338 -17.63 -9.36 52.75
C GLN A 338 -16.23 -9.27 52.13
N ILE A 339 -16.15 -9.06 50.81
CA ILE A 339 -14.88 -8.88 50.10
C ILE A 339 -14.16 -7.62 50.60
N GLN A 340 -14.87 -6.52 50.77
CA GLN A 340 -14.29 -5.25 51.23
C GLN A 340 -13.79 -5.35 52.68
N ASN A 341 -14.55 -5.98 53.57
CA ASN A 341 -14.13 -6.21 54.96
C ASN A 341 -12.87 -7.09 55.06
N PHE A 342 -12.77 -8.12 54.19
CA PHE A 342 -11.60 -8.98 54.12
C PHE A 342 -10.36 -8.20 53.65
N LYS A 343 -10.50 -7.34 52.63
CA LYS A 343 -9.41 -6.46 52.16
C LYS A 343 -8.92 -5.52 53.25
N GLN A 344 -9.84 -4.83 53.92
CA GLN A 344 -9.50 -3.88 54.98
C GLN A 344 -8.75 -4.54 56.15
N SER A 345 -9.13 -5.78 56.49
CA SER A 345 -8.43 -6.56 57.50
C SER A 345 -7.03 -6.98 57.02
N ALA A 346 -6.87 -7.32 55.74
CA ALA A 346 -5.58 -7.62 55.13
C ALA A 346 -4.66 -6.38 55.04
N ASP A 347 -5.20 -5.19 54.78
CA ASP A 347 -4.47 -3.91 54.83
C ASP A 347 -3.95 -3.62 56.24
N THR A 348 -4.78 -3.87 57.25
CA THR A 348 -4.40 -3.71 58.66
C THR A 348 -3.24 -4.64 59.02
N LEU A 349 -3.30 -5.91 58.59
CA LEU A 349 -2.22 -6.89 58.79
C LEU A 349 -0.95 -6.51 58.01
N LEU A 350 -1.10 -6.01 56.78
CA LEU A 350 0.04 -5.54 55.99
C LEU A 350 0.73 -4.36 56.68
N ALA A 351 -0.01 -3.34 57.09
CA ALA A 351 0.53 -2.18 57.79
C ALA A 351 1.25 -2.56 59.10
N LYS A 352 0.73 -3.56 59.82
CA LYS A 352 1.32 -4.03 61.09
C LYS A 352 2.58 -4.87 60.90
N TYR A 353 2.66 -5.65 59.81
CA TYR A 353 3.74 -6.62 59.57
C TYR A 353 4.56 -6.33 58.31
N GLN A 354 4.63 -5.08 57.86
CA GLN A 354 5.51 -4.66 56.78
C GLN A 354 6.94 -4.42 57.31
N PHE A 355 7.80 -5.44 57.25
CA PHE A 355 9.18 -5.37 57.74
C PHE A 355 10.24 -5.39 56.63
N LYS A 356 9.83 -5.50 55.37
CA LYS A 356 10.70 -5.44 54.19
C LYS A 356 10.13 -4.48 53.16
N GLU A 357 11.03 -3.73 52.52
CA GLU A 357 10.68 -2.78 51.45
C GLU A 357 10.01 -3.46 50.24
N SER A 358 10.27 -4.76 50.03
CA SER A 358 9.65 -5.57 48.99
C SER A 358 8.20 -6.00 49.29
N MET A 359 7.71 -5.84 50.54
CA MET A 359 6.36 -6.22 50.94
C MET A 359 5.42 -5.02 50.82
N LYS A 360 5.06 -4.65 49.59
CA LYS A 360 4.23 -3.47 49.31
C LYS A 360 2.72 -3.75 49.23
N GLN A 361 2.31 -5.02 49.06
CA GLN A 361 0.91 -5.41 48.88
C GLN A 361 0.60 -6.76 49.56
N HIS A 362 -0.66 -6.97 49.93
CA HIS A 362 -1.16 -8.22 50.53
C HIS A 362 -1.74 -9.20 49.49
N TYR A 363 -2.01 -8.74 48.27
CA TYR A 363 -2.54 -9.51 47.13
C TYR A 363 -3.93 -10.15 47.34
N GLN A 364 -4.66 -9.79 48.40
CA GLN A 364 -6.01 -10.29 48.70
C GLN A 364 -7.07 -9.47 47.93
N GLY A 365 -7.07 -9.55 46.60
CA GLY A 365 -8.06 -8.89 45.73
C GLY A 365 -9.34 -9.71 45.51
N ASP A 366 -10.28 -9.18 44.72
CA ASP A 366 -11.61 -9.80 44.48
C ASP A 366 -11.51 -11.24 43.96
N ARG A 367 -10.63 -11.50 42.99
CA ARG A 367 -10.35 -12.85 42.46
C ARG A 367 -9.92 -13.81 43.57
N THR A 368 -8.96 -13.39 44.39
CA THR A 368 -8.38 -14.19 45.47
C THR A 368 -9.46 -14.56 46.50
N ILE A 369 -10.23 -13.56 46.94
CA ILE A 369 -11.26 -13.74 47.96
C ILE A 369 -12.43 -14.59 47.43
N CYS A 370 -12.86 -14.37 46.18
CA CYS A 370 -13.86 -15.22 45.53
C CYS A 370 -13.38 -16.68 45.37
N THR A 371 -12.07 -16.90 45.19
CA THR A 371 -11.51 -18.26 45.16
C THR A 371 -11.60 -18.92 46.54
N TYR A 372 -11.42 -18.19 47.64
CA TYR A 372 -11.65 -18.73 48.99
C TYR A 372 -13.12 -19.06 49.24
N LEU A 373 -14.04 -18.18 48.82
CA LEU A 373 -15.48 -18.42 48.89
C LEU A 373 -15.87 -19.67 48.10
N PHE A 374 -15.35 -19.81 46.88
CA PHE A 374 -15.56 -20.99 46.05
C PHE A 374 -15.00 -22.25 46.70
N PHE A 375 -13.76 -22.22 47.19
CA PHE A 375 -13.16 -23.37 47.85
C PHE A 375 -13.92 -23.83 49.09
N ALA A 376 -14.48 -22.91 49.89
CA ALA A 376 -15.25 -23.26 51.07
C ALA A 376 -16.70 -23.67 50.77
N GLN A 377 -17.32 -23.09 49.73
CA GLN A 377 -18.70 -23.33 49.33
C GLN A 377 -18.81 -23.50 47.79
N PRO A 378 -18.27 -24.60 47.23
CA PRO A 378 -18.14 -24.81 45.78
C PRO A 378 -19.48 -24.97 45.04
N ASP A 379 -20.53 -25.38 45.74
CA ASP A 379 -21.88 -25.54 45.16
C ASP A 379 -22.71 -24.24 45.18
N ARG A 380 -22.10 -23.12 45.59
CA ARG A 380 -22.80 -21.83 45.77
C ARG A 380 -22.15 -20.65 45.05
N TYR A 381 -20.83 -20.65 44.91
CA TYR A 381 -20.09 -19.55 44.30
C TYR A 381 -19.38 -20.01 43.03
N PHE A 382 -18.70 -19.08 42.35
CA PHE A 382 -17.92 -19.34 41.15
C PHE A 382 -16.53 -18.69 41.25
N LEU A 383 -15.57 -19.19 40.48
CA LEU A 383 -14.20 -18.68 40.38
C LEU A 383 -14.15 -17.36 39.60
N TYR A 384 -14.40 -16.24 40.26
CA TYR A 384 -14.41 -14.92 39.63
C TYR A 384 -13.04 -14.45 39.13
N GLN A 385 -13.00 -13.90 37.90
CA GLN A 385 -11.89 -13.11 37.38
C GLN A 385 -12.41 -12.07 36.39
N TYR A 386 -12.07 -10.78 36.59
CA TYR A 386 -12.53 -9.68 35.73
C TYR A 386 -12.24 -9.91 34.24
N GLY A 387 -10.98 -10.24 33.89
CA GLY A 387 -10.60 -10.49 32.51
C GLY A 387 -11.35 -11.66 31.87
N LYS A 388 -11.64 -12.71 32.65
CA LYS A 388 -12.44 -13.87 32.21
C LYS A 388 -13.88 -13.46 31.89
N LEU A 389 -14.53 -12.70 32.79
CA LEU A 389 -15.88 -12.18 32.59
C LEU A 389 -15.97 -11.32 31.32
N LYS A 390 -15.06 -10.36 31.18
CA LYS A 390 -15.08 -9.40 30.06
C LYS A 390 -14.89 -10.08 28.71
N ALA A 391 -13.91 -10.97 28.60
CA ALA A 391 -13.66 -11.71 27.37
C ALA A 391 -14.82 -12.67 27.03
N PHE A 392 -15.44 -13.30 28.04
CA PHE A 392 -16.61 -14.14 27.82
C PHE A 392 -17.85 -13.34 27.36
N LEU A 393 -18.09 -12.15 27.92
CA LEU A 393 -19.17 -11.26 27.47
C LEU A 393 -18.95 -10.79 26.02
N ALA A 394 -17.70 -10.50 25.65
CA ALA A 394 -17.34 -10.10 24.29
C ALA A 394 -17.53 -11.25 23.29
N GLU A 395 -17.12 -12.47 23.65
CA GLU A 395 -17.34 -13.68 22.83
C GLU A 395 -18.83 -13.96 22.62
N THR A 396 -19.63 -13.80 23.67
CA THR A 396 -21.05 -14.16 23.65
C THR A 396 -21.96 -13.02 23.20
N GLY A 397 -21.46 -11.79 23.10
CA GLY A 397 -22.27 -10.60 22.78
C GLY A 397 -23.33 -10.27 23.84
N LEU A 398 -23.22 -10.84 25.05
CA LEU A 398 -24.14 -10.58 26.15
C LEU A 398 -23.88 -9.18 26.70
N GLN A 399 -24.93 -8.37 26.83
CA GLN A 399 -24.82 -7.01 27.36
C GLN A 399 -24.78 -7.03 28.89
N ALA A 400 -23.64 -6.64 29.47
CA ALA A 400 -23.49 -6.35 30.88
C ALA A 400 -22.47 -5.21 31.10
N ILE A 401 -22.71 -4.36 32.09
CA ILE A 401 -21.82 -3.25 32.43
C ILE A 401 -20.77 -3.77 33.40
N CYS A 402 -19.48 -3.71 33.02
CA CYS A 402 -18.38 -4.15 33.87
C CYS A 402 -17.28 -3.08 33.94
N LYS A 403 -16.93 -2.64 35.14
CA LYS A 403 -15.92 -1.58 35.37
C LYS A 403 -14.70 -2.16 36.08
N MET A 404 -13.50 -1.96 35.54
CA MET A 404 -12.28 -2.48 36.17
C MET A 404 -12.12 -1.94 37.60
N GLY A 405 -11.80 -2.84 38.54
CA GLY A 405 -11.67 -2.50 39.97
C GLY A 405 -12.99 -2.40 40.76
N ASP A 406 -14.13 -2.54 40.10
CA ASP A 406 -15.44 -2.52 40.76
C ASP A 406 -15.83 -3.91 41.26
N SER A 407 -16.04 -4.07 42.57
CA SER A 407 -16.46 -5.34 43.17
C SER A 407 -17.90 -5.74 42.78
N GLN A 408 -18.70 -4.82 42.23
CA GLN A 408 -20.02 -5.16 41.65
C GLN A 408 -19.92 -6.16 40.48
N ASN A 409 -18.78 -6.23 39.80
CA ASN A 409 -18.54 -7.22 38.75
C ASN A 409 -18.67 -8.66 39.25
N VAL A 410 -18.50 -8.91 40.55
CA VAL A 410 -18.66 -10.24 41.14
C VAL A 410 -20.12 -10.69 41.04
N LEU A 411 -21.08 -9.77 41.26
CA LEU A 411 -22.51 -10.06 41.10
C LEU A 411 -22.87 -10.30 39.63
N THR A 412 -22.32 -9.49 38.72
CA THR A 412 -22.48 -9.71 37.27
C THR A 412 -21.94 -11.08 36.86
N TYR A 413 -20.78 -11.48 37.37
CA TYR A 413 -20.20 -12.79 37.09
C TYR A 413 -21.09 -13.92 37.59
N GLN A 414 -21.63 -13.80 38.81
CA GLN A 414 -22.59 -14.76 39.39
C GLN A 414 -23.82 -14.92 38.49
N GLU A 415 -24.40 -13.81 38.01
CA GLU A 415 -25.57 -13.86 37.13
C GLU A 415 -25.27 -14.59 35.81
N ILE A 416 -24.17 -14.24 35.15
CA ILE A 416 -23.76 -14.87 33.88
C ILE A 416 -23.43 -16.35 34.10
N ALA A 417 -22.69 -16.67 35.17
CA ALA A 417 -22.33 -18.04 35.46
C ALA A 417 -23.56 -18.92 35.76
N ASN A 418 -24.56 -18.39 36.47
CA ASN A 418 -25.82 -19.10 36.68
C ASN A 418 -26.60 -19.37 35.37
N ARG A 419 -26.53 -18.46 34.39
CA ARG A 419 -27.11 -18.69 33.06
C ARG A 419 -26.39 -19.82 32.32
N VAL A 420 -25.06 -19.84 32.37
CA VAL A 420 -24.26 -20.93 31.78
C VAL A 420 -24.52 -22.25 32.50
N LEU A 421 -24.58 -22.24 33.84
CA LEU A 421 -24.89 -23.41 34.65
C LEU A 421 -26.23 -24.04 34.26
N SER A 422 -27.27 -23.22 34.05
CA SER A 422 -28.56 -23.72 33.60
C SER A 422 -28.48 -24.41 32.23
N CYS A 423 -27.62 -23.94 31.32
CA CYS A 423 -27.39 -24.61 30.03
C CYS A 423 -26.63 -25.92 30.21
N VAL A 424 -25.59 -25.92 31.04
CA VAL A 424 -24.78 -27.12 31.34
C VAL A 424 -25.64 -28.24 31.94
N GLN A 425 -26.48 -27.91 32.92
CA GLN A 425 -27.37 -28.88 33.57
C GLN A 425 -28.46 -29.45 32.65
N GLN A 426 -28.77 -28.78 31.55
CA GLN A 426 -29.74 -29.23 30.55
C GLN A 426 -29.10 -30.02 29.39
N ASP A 427 -27.77 -30.00 29.25
CA ASP A 427 -27.05 -30.70 28.17
C ASP A 427 -26.58 -32.09 28.64
N SER A 428 -27.40 -33.12 28.38
CA SER A 428 -27.12 -34.49 28.78
C SER A 428 -25.86 -35.08 28.14
N GLU A 429 -25.45 -34.59 26.97
CA GLU A 429 -24.25 -35.09 26.28
C GLU A 429 -22.98 -34.59 26.97
N LEU A 430 -22.91 -33.29 27.27
CA LEU A 430 -21.82 -32.70 28.04
C LEU A 430 -21.67 -33.36 29.41
N LEU A 431 -22.78 -33.57 30.13
CA LEU A 431 -22.74 -34.20 31.46
C LEU A 431 -22.21 -35.63 31.39
N ASN A 432 -22.60 -36.41 30.38
CA ASN A 432 -22.07 -37.76 30.18
C ASN A 432 -20.56 -37.75 29.85
N LEU A 433 -20.10 -36.81 29.01
CA LEU A 433 -18.67 -36.63 28.70
C LEU A 433 -17.87 -36.31 29.97
N PHE A 434 -18.36 -35.36 30.76
CA PHE A 434 -17.74 -34.96 32.02
C PHE A 434 -17.70 -36.11 33.03
N GLU A 435 -18.81 -36.78 33.28
CA GLU A 435 -18.88 -37.89 34.24
C GLU A 435 -17.99 -39.07 33.86
N THR A 436 -17.93 -39.40 32.56
CA THR A 436 -17.02 -40.44 32.06
C THR A 436 -15.57 -40.07 32.37
N LYS A 437 -15.17 -38.84 32.04
CA LYS A 437 -13.79 -38.39 32.24
C LYS A 437 -13.44 -38.24 33.72
N ARG A 438 -14.38 -37.78 34.54
CA ARG A 438 -14.25 -37.67 35.99
C ARG A 438 -14.05 -39.04 36.65
N ALA A 439 -14.80 -40.05 36.21
CA ALA A 439 -14.63 -41.42 36.71
C ALA A 439 -13.22 -41.97 36.47
N GLU A 440 -12.54 -41.55 35.40
CA GLU A 440 -11.13 -41.91 35.13
C GLU A 440 -10.14 -41.24 36.10
N LEU A 441 -10.44 -40.04 36.60
CA LEU A 441 -9.54 -39.26 37.46
C LEU A 441 -9.51 -39.72 38.93
N GLY A 442 -10.54 -40.44 39.38
CA GLY A 442 -10.60 -41.04 40.72
C GLY A 442 -10.93 -40.06 41.86
N SER A 443 -10.86 -40.55 43.10
CA SER A 443 -11.31 -39.82 44.30
C SER A 443 -10.42 -38.65 44.75
N SER A 444 -9.32 -38.38 44.05
CA SER A 444 -8.40 -37.27 44.34
C SER A 444 -8.82 -35.95 43.70
N TYR A 445 -9.97 -35.91 43.05
CA TYR A 445 -10.54 -34.75 42.36
C TYR A 445 -11.96 -34.49 42.90
N TYR A 446 -12.32 -33.21 43.01
CA TYR A 446 -13.63 -32.80 43.54
C TYR A 446 -14.76 -33.39 42.67
N PRO A 447 -15.87 -33.91 43.22
CA PRO A 447 -16.92 -34.51 42.41
C PRO A 447 -17.69 -33.51 41.55
N ASP A 448 -17.76 -32.23 41.96
CA ASP A 448 -18.51 -31.17 41.27
C ASP A 448 -19.96 -31.57 40.90
N SER A 449 -20.68 -32.17 41.85
CA SER A 449 -22.06 -32.64 41.63
C SER A 449 -23.06 -31.53 41.27
N ALA A 450 -22.76 -30.29 41.65
CA ALA A 450 -23.54 -29.12 41.27
C ALA A 450 -23.07 -28.48 39.95
N HIS A 451 -21.99 -28.97 39.33
CA HIS A 451 -21.41 -28.54 38.05
C HIS A 451 -20.93 -27.08 38.00
N HIS A 452 -20.65 -26.46 39.15
CA HIS A 452 -20.22 -25.07 39.20
C HIS A 452 -18.78 -24.92 38.68
N LEU A 453 -17.91 -25.88 38.97
CA LEU A 453 -16.54 -25.85 38.48
C LEU A 453 -16.47 -26.12 36.97
N LEU A 454 -17.28 -27.05 36.47
CA LEU A 454 -17.46 -27.30 35.04
C LEU A 454 -17.99 -26.06 34.32
N THR A 455 -18.94 -25.36 34.94
CA THR A 455 -19.46 -24.09 34.42
C THR A 455 -18.37 -23.02 34.34
N ASP A 456 -17.56 -22.87 35.40
CA ASP A 456 -16.43 -21.94 35.40
C ASP A 456 -15.39 -22.26 34.33
N ASP A 457 -15.16 -23.54 34.06
CA ASP A 457 -14.23 -23.99 33.03
C ASP A 457 -14.75 -23.69 31.62
N ILE A 458 -16.06 -23.85 31.38
CA ILE A 458 -16.71 -23.47 30.12
C ILE A 458 -16.65 -21.96 29.90
N ILE A 459 -16.87 -21.17 30.96
CA ILE A 459 -16.72 -19.70 30.90
C ILE A 459 -15.27 -19.33 30.60
N TYR A 460 -14.32 -20.03 31.22
CA TYR A 460 -12.91 -19.82 30.92
C TYR A 460 -12.59 -20.18 29.47
N PHE A 461 -13.00 -21.36 28.98
CA PHE A 461 -12.86 -21.75 27.58
C PHE A 461 -13.44 -20.70 26.63
N GLY A 462 -14.68 -20.26 26.85
CA GLY A 462 -15.29 -19.20 26.04
C GLY A 462 -14.50 -17.88 26.08
N SER A 463 -13.94 -17.52 27.23
CA SER A 463 -13.04 -16.35 27.33
C SER A 463 -11.74 -16.51 26.52
N GLN A 464 -11.29 -17.76 26.29
CA GLN A 464 -10.09 -18.05 25.49
C GLN A 464 -10.40 -18.11 23.99
N LEU A 465 -11.66 -18.30 23.58
CA LEU A 465 -12.07 -18.16 22.17
C LEU A 465 -11.92 -16.71 21.67
N TYR A 466 -12.02 -15.74 22.59
CA TYR A 466 -11.84 -14.30 22.34
C TYR A 466 -10.37 -13.84 22.43
N LYS A 467 -9.39 -14.72 22.64
CA LYS A 467 -8.00 -14.27 22.83
C LYS A 467 -7.41 -13.67 21.56
N SER A 468 -7.27 -12.35 21.59
CA SER A 468 -6.21 -11.65 20.86
C SER A 468 -4.88 -11.95 21.53
N ASP A 469 -3.87 -12.33 20.75
CA ASP A 469 -2.49 -12.53 21.23
C ASP A 469 -1.81 -11.22 21.68
N TYR A 470 -2.50 -10.08 21.65
CA TYR A 470 -1.94 -8.73 21.80
C TYR A 470 -2.55 -7.94 22.96
N TRP A 471 -1.71 -7.20 23.68
CA TRP A 471 -2.03 -6.34 24.83
C TRP A 471 -1.64 -4.87 24.57
N PRO A 472 -2.45 -3.88 24.98
CA PRO A 472 -3.80 -4.05 25.49
C PRO A 472 -4.71 -4.52 24.35
N SER A 473 -5.65 -5.40 24.67
CA SER A 473 -6.74 -5.69 23.74
C SER A 473 -7.52 -4.40 23.45
N PRO A 474 -8.19 -4.27 22.29
CA PRO A 474 -9.03 -3.10 21.99
C PRO A 474 -10.05 -2.81 23.09
N ALA A 475 -10.55 -3.86 23.76
CA ALA A 475 -11.46 -3.72 24.89
C ALA A 475 -10.79 -3.18 26.17
N GLU A 476 -9.49 -3.42 26.38
CA GLU A 476 -8.73 -2.94 27.55
C GLU A 476 -8.30 -1.48 27.41
N TYR A 477 -8.00 -1.03 26.19
CA TYR A 477 -7.60 0.35 25.94
C TYR A 477 -7.80 0.74 24.47
N ASP A 478 -8.62 1.76 24.29
CA ASP A 478 -8.86 2.47 23.04
C ASP A 478 -8.42 3.93 23.24
N PRO A 479 -7.51 4.48 22.42
CA PRO A 479 -7.16 5.89 22.48
C PRO A 479 -8.29 6.81 21.98
N GLU A 480 -9.37 6.28 21.41
CA GLU A 480 -10.50 7.02 20.84
C GLU A 480 -10.06 8.00 19.72
N ILE A 481 -9.05 7.60 18.93
CA ILE A 481 -8.52 8.36 17.79
C ILE A 481 -8.91 7.63 16.51
N SER A 482 -9.72 8.27 15.67
CA SER A 482 -10.14 7.70 14.38
C SER A 482 -9.00 7.67 13.36
N ALA A 483 -9.15 6.93 12.26
CA ALA A 483 -8.17 6.91 11.18
C ALA A 483 -7.98 8.29 10.53
N GLU A 484 -9.03 9.11 10.43
CA GLU A 484 -8.95 10.48 9.91
C GLU A 484 -8.16 11.40 10.85
N GLN A 485 -8.41 11.30 12.16
CA GLN A 485 -7.65 12.06 13.17
C GLN A 485 -6.18 11.63 13.19
N TRP A 486 -5.90 10.33 13.04
CA TRP A 486 -4.54 9.84 12.86
C TRP A 486 -3.86 10.42 11.63
N LEU A 487 -4.57 10.58 10.52
CA LEU A 487 -4.05 11.20 9.31
C LEU A 487 -3.60 12.65 9.56
N GLU A 488 -4.41 13.43 10.29
CA GLU A 488 -4.07 14.81 10.69
C GLU A 488 -2.85 14.87 11.62
N LEU A 489 -2.79 13.98 12.62
CA LEU A 489 -1.68 13.90 13.57
C LEU A 489 -0.37 13.47 12.92
N LEU A 490 -0.44 12.60 11.91
CA LEU A 490 0.72 12.16 11.14
C LEU A 490 1.20 13.22 10.13
N ALA A 491 0.32 14.11 9.67
CA ALA A 491 0.65 15.25 8.82
C ALA A 491 1.21 16.46 9.60
N ASP A 492 0.81 16.64 10.86
CA ASP A 492 1.30 17.72 11.73
C ASP A 492 2.76 17.47 12.18
N ARG A 493 3.71 18.19 11.59
CA ARG A 493 5.15 18.07 11.90
C ARG A 493 5.52 18.50 13.32
N SER A 494 4.67 19.23 14.02
CA SER A 494 4.86 19.52 15.44
C SER A 494 4.54 18.32 16.34
N VAL A 495 3.78 17.35 15.84
CA VAL A 495 3.36 16.12 16.53
C VAL A 495 4.14 14.91 16.03
N CYS A 496 4.13 14.64 14.72
CA CYS A 496 4.83 13.54 14.06
C CYS A 496 6.09 14.01 13.32
N THR A 497 7.26 13.69 13.86
CA THR A 497 8.55 14.03 13.21
C THR A 497 8.83 13.11 12.01
N ALA A 498 9.75 13.52 11.14
CA ALA A 498 10.20 12.70 10.00
C ALA A 498 10.75 11.34 10.45
N GLU A 499 11.47 11.30 11.56
CA GLU A 499 11.99 10.07 12.17
C GLU A 499 10.84 9.16 12.67
N ASN A 500 9.82 9.73 13.33
CA ASN A 500 8.69 8.95 13.81
C ASN A 500 7.92 8.30 12.65
N LEU A 501 7.67 9.07 11.59
CA LEU A 501 6.99 8.57 10.41
C LEU A 501 7.80 7.47 9.70
N LEU A 502 9.13 7.62 9.62
CA LEU A 502 10.02 6.60 9.06
C LEU A 502 9.95 5.28 9.86
N ILE A 503 10.00 5.35 11.20
CA ILE A 503 9.91 4.17 12.07
C ILE A 503 8.57 3.44 11.87
N LEU A 504 7.46 4.17 11.80
CA LEU A 504 6.13 3.60 11.57
C LEU A 504 6.01 2.93 10.20
N LYS A 505 6.60 3.53 9.15
CA LYS A 505 6.65 2.94 7.80
C LYS A 505 7.50 1.67 7.76
N THR A 506 8.68 1.67 8.39
CA THR A 506 9.50 0.46 8.48
C THR A 506 8.76 -0.66 9.23
N MET A 507 8.01 -0.34 10.29
CA MET A 507 7.13 -1.33 10.94
C MET A 507 6.04 -1.85 10.00
N GLN A 508 5.47 -0.98 9.15
CA GLN A 508 4.47 -1.35 8.16
C GLN A 508 5.04 -2.28 7.07
N GLU A 509 6.25 -2.01 6.58
CA GLU A 509 6.99 -2.86 5.63
C GLU A 509 7.30 -4.25 6.20
N LEU A 510 7.53 -4.34 7.52
CA LEU A 510 7.67 -5.60 8.24
C LEU A 510 6.34 -6.33 8.49
N GLY A 511 5.24 -5.88 7.90
CA GLY A 511 3.92 -6.49 8.06
C GLY A 511 3.07 -5.88 9.18
N GLY A 512 3.43 -4.69 9.66
CA GLY A 512 2.69 -3.95 10.69
C GLY A 512 2.98 -4.40 12.13
N GLU A 513 3.94 -5.32 12.33
CA GLU A 513 4.39 -5.81 13.63
C GLU A 513 5.92 -5.96 13.65
N ALA A 514 6.60 -5.43 14.67
CA ALA A 514 8.05 -5.57 14.84
C ALA A 514 8.49 -5.43 16.29
N THR A 515 9.63 -6.04 16.65
CA THR A 515 10.37 -5.70 17.88
C THR A 515 11.31 -4.51 17.66
N CYS A 516 11.65 -3.79 18.73
CA CYS A 516 12.71 -2.76 18.68
C CYS A 516 14.09 -3.33 18.30
N LYS A 517 14.30 -4.65 18.41
CA LYS A 517 15.55 -5.30 17.98
C LYS A 517 15.55 -5.57 16.48
N GLN A 518 14.41 -5.94 15.91
CA GLN A 518 14.24 -6.05 14.47
C GLN A 518 14.42 -4.68 13.78
N LEU A 519 13.82 -3.63 14.32
CA LEU A 519 13.99 -2.26 13.81
C LEU A 519 15.46 -1.81 13.86
N SER A 520 16.17 -2.12 14.95
CA SER A 520 17.61 -1.84 15.10
C SER A 520 18.47 -2.63 14.11
N GLN A 521 18.12 -3.87 13.79
CA GLN A 521 18.84 -4.69 12.81
C GLN A 521 18.60 -4.22 11.37
N GLN A 522 17.40 -3.72 11.06
CA GLN A 522 17.04 -3.28 9.71
C GLN A 522 17.49 -1.85 9.40
N SER A 523 17.32 -0.92 10.34
CA SER A 523 17.51 0.51 10.10
C SER A 523 18.68 1.13 10.89
N GLY A 524 19.46 0.31 11.61
CA GLY A 524 20.60 0.76 12.44
C GLY A 524 20.17 1.36 13.79
N GLY A 525 21.11 1.91 14.58
CA GLY A 525 20.81 2.47 15.91
C GLY A 525 20.53 1.42 17.00
N SER A 526 20.24 1.85 18.24
CA SER A 526 19.99 0.95 19.38
C SER A 526 18.50 0.67 19.59
N SER A 527 18.13 -0.50 20.11
CA SER A 527 16.72 -0.80 20.45
C SER A 527 16.10 0.19 21.45
N ALA A 528 16.92 0.81 22.30
CA ALA A 528 16.48 1.84 23.25
C ALA A 528 16.05 3.13 22.53
N HIS A 529 16.72 3.48 21.43
CA HIS A 529 16.40 4.66 20.62
C HIS A 529 14.98 4.56 20.04
N TYR A 530 14.64 3.46 19.36
CA TYR A 530 13.30 3.24 18.80
C TYR A 530 12.20 3.29 19.85
N ASN A 531 12.42 2.64 20.99
CA ASN A 531 11.49 2.70 22.11
C ASN A 531 11.28 4.14 22.60
N SER A 532 12.37 4.88 22.83
CA SER A 532 12.29 6.28 23.29
C SER A 532 11.61 7.19 22.27
N SER A 533 11.89 7.03 20.98
CA SER A 533 11.34 7.85 19.89
C SER A 533 9.82 7.69 19.78
N MET A 534 9.33 6.44 19.82
CA MET A 534 7.89 6.14 19.77
C MET A 534 7.15 6.55 21.04
N VAL A 535 7.77 6.44 22.22
CA VAL A 535 7.17 6.94 23.47
C VAL A 535 7.03 8.46 23.45
N GLN A 536 8.01 9.19 22.92
CA GLN A 536 7.91 10.66 22.79
C GLN A 536 6.86 11.07 21.75
N PHE A 537 6.71 10.31 20.67
CA PHE A 537 5.63 10.53 19.71
C PHE A 537 4.26 10.34 20.36
N ALA A 538 4.07 9.23 21.08
CA ALA A 538 2.83 8.96 21.81
C ALA A 538 2.49 10.04 22.85
N ARG A 539 3.50 10.65 23.49
CA ARG A 539 3.31 11.80 24.39
C ARG A 539 2.75 13.02 23.66
N ARG A 540 3.35 13.41 22.52
CA ARG A 540 2.87 14.54 21.71
C ARG A 540 1.45 14.30 21.20
N VAL A 541 1.12 13.07 20.82
CA VAL A 541 -0.25 12.70 20.44
C VAL A 541 -1.19 12.93 21.63
N GLN A 542 -0.86 12.42 22.82
CA GLN A 542 -1.69 12.59 24.01
C GLN A 542 -1.86 14.06 24.42
N GLU A 543 -0.80 14.88 24.32
CA GLU A 543 -0.87 16.32 24.59
C GLU A 543 -1.80 17.05 23.60
N LYS A 544 -1.83 16.61 22.33
CA LYS A 544 -2.64 17.21 21.26
C LYS A 544 -4.11 16.77 21.32
N THR A 545 -4.38 15.50 21.60
CA THR A 545 -5.73 14.91 21.52
C THR A 545 -6.42 14.78 22.87
N GLY A 546 -5.67 14.76 23.97
CA GLY A 546 -6.21 14.48 25.30
C GLY A 546 -6.65 13.02 25.49
N CYS A 547 -6.20 12.09 24.64
CA CYS A 547 -6.61 10.69 24.72
C CYS A 547 -6.26 10.04 26.09
N PRO A 548 -7.05 9.06 26.56
CA PRO A 548 -6.83 8.42 27.86
C PRO A 548 -5.46 7.72 27.90
N LEU A 549 -4.85 7.61 29.09
CA LEU A 549 -3.58 6.89 29.28
C LEU A 549 -3.78 5.56 29.98
N VAL A 550 -2.99 4.56 29.58
CA VAL A 550 -2.92 3.28 30.28
C VAL A 550 -2.04 3.42 31.51
N HIS A 551 -2.58 3.03 32.66
CA HIS A 551 -1.86 2.98 33.92
C HIS A 551 -1.54 1.52 34.24
N ASN A 552 -0.32 1.23 34.69
CA ASN A 552 -0.01 -0.09 35.22
C ASN A 552 -0.59 -0.26 36.65
N GLU A 553 -0.45 -1.45 37.23
CA GLU A 553 -0.92 -1.76 38.59
C GLU A 553 -0.23 -0.93 39.70
N ASN A 554 0.79 -0.13 39.37
CA ASN A 554 1.51 0.80 40.25
C ASN A 554 1.22 2.29 39.94
N GLU A 555 0.20 2.59 39.13
CA GLU A 555 -0.13 3.94 38.62
C GLU A 555 0.91 4.60 37.67
N ASP A 556 1.92 3.86 37.20
CA ASP A 556 2.84 4.39 36.18
C ASP A 556 2.14 4.48 34.82
N GLN A 557 2.27 5.64 34.18
CA GLN A 557 1.70 5.93 32.86
C GLN A 557 2.50 5.23 31.74
N LYS A 558 1.79 4.60 30.81
CA LYS A 558 2.35 4.08 29.55
C LYS A 558 1.77 4.84 28.36
N TRP A 559 2.66 5.41 27.55
CA TRP A 559 2.28 6.17 26.35
C TRP A 559 2.26 5.31 25.08
N TRP A 560 3.20 4.37 24.91
CA TRP A 560 3.26 3.55 23.70
C TRP A 560 1.95 2.80 23.34
N PRO A 561 1.06 2.40 24.29
CA PRO A 561 -0.22 1.77 23.94
C PRO A 561 -1.14 2.65 23.10
N ILE A 562 -0.94 3.99 23.07
CA ILE A 562 -1.65 4.91 22.18
C ILE A 562 -1.40 4.51 20.71
N LEU A 563 -0.19 4.05 20.40
CA LEU A 563 0.26 3.75 19.04
C LEU A 563 0.12 2.26 18.70
N PHE A 564 0.31 1.37 19.68
CA PHE A 564 0.48 -0.06 19.43
C PHE A 564 -0.35 -0.94 20.36
N VAL A 565 -0.63 -2.14 19.87
CA VAL A 565 -0.89 -3.33 20.69
C VAL A 565 0.37 -4.21 20.66
N GLY A 566 0.64 -5.02 21.67
CA GLY A 566 1.93 -5.69 21.79
C GLY A 566 1.88 -7.05 22.48
N ARG A 567 2.86 -7.89 22.19
CA ARG A 567 2.95 -9.26 22.72
C ARG A 567 4.39 -9.67 22.99
N THR A 568 4.58 -10.73 23.77
CA THR A 568 5.90 -11.36 23.90
C THR A 568 6.36 -11.85 22.53
N ALA A 569 7.62 -11.59 22.19
CA ALA A 569 8.16 -11.97 20.89
C ALA A 569 8.03 -13.49 20.63
N LEU A 570 7.70 -13.87 19.40
CA LEU A 570 7.50 -15.28 19.03
C LEU A 570 8.82 -16.06 19.03
N PRO A 571 8.79 -17.40 19.18
CA PRO A 571 9.99 -18.24 19.08
C PRO A 571 10.73 -18.00 17.77
N GLY A 572 12.01 -17.60 17.85
CA GLY A 572 12.85 -17.28 16.69
C GLY A 572 12.84 -15.80 16.26
N GLN A 573 11.98 -14.97 16.84
CA GLN A 573 11.96 -13.53 16.59
C GLN A 573 13.00 -12.81 17.48
N PRO A 574 13.87 -11.94 16.93
CA PRO A 574 14.87 -11.24 17.74
C PRO A 574 14.20 -10.18 18.61
N GLY A 575 14.46 -10.18 19.92
CA GLY A 575 13.91 -9.22 20.88
C GLY A 575 13.07 -9.92 21.96
N THR A 576 12.54 -9.14 22.91
CA THR A 576 11.73 -9.66 24.02
C THR A 576 10.24 -9.31 23.89
N TYR A 577 9.92 -8.22 23.19
CA TYR A 577 8.56 -7.71 23.07
C TYR A 577 8.33 -7.14 21.65
N SER A 578 7.18 -7.48 21.08
CA SER A 578 6.76 -7.14 19.72
C SER A 578 5.63 -6.11 19.79
N TRP A 579 5.72 -5.06 18.98
CA TRP A 579 4.67 -4.05 18.83
C TRP A 579 4.02 -4.21 17.47
N LYS A 580 2.69 -4.22 17.47
CA LYS A 580 1.84 -4.20 16.30
C LYS A 580 1.10 -2.86 16.25
N LEU A 581 1.09 -2.23 15.08
CA LEU A 581 0.32 -1.00 14.85
C LEU A 581 -1.16 -1.23 15.17
N ARG A 582 -1.82 -0.25 15.78
CA ARG A 582 -3.28 -0.23 15.88
C ARG A 582 -3.91 -0.16 14.51
N ASP A 583 -5.09 -0.73 14.34
CA ASP A 583 -5.73 -0.86 13.03
C ASP A 583 -6.05 0.53 12.43
N GLU A 584 -6.52 1.48 13.25
CA GLU A 584 -6.82 2.86 12.83
C GLU A 584 -5.56 3.62 12.41
N LEU A 585 -4.46 3.45 13.15
CA LEU A 585 -3.16 4.04 12.82
C LEU A 585 -2.56 3.37 11.58
N ALA A 586 -2.69 2.06 11.45
CA ALA A 586 -2.23 1.31 10.29
C ALA A 586 -3.02 1.69 9.04
N ASP A 587 -4.33 1.91 9.16
CA ASP A 587 -5.19 2.37 8.08
C ASP A 587 -4.93 3.83 7.73
N ALA A 588 -4.69 4.71 8.71
CA ALA A 588 -4.20 6.07 8.47
C ALA A 588 -2.84 6.07 7.78
N LEU A 589 -1.91 5.18 8.17
CA LEU A 589 -0.63 4.98 7.49
C LEU A 589 -0.82 4.41 6.09
N LYS A 590 -1.80 3.53 5.83
CA LYS A 590 -2.14 3.07 4.47
C LYS A 590 -2.79 4.17 3.64
N LEU A 591 -3.57 5.07 4.24
CA LEU A 591 -4.17 6.22 3.57
C LEU A 591 -3.11 7.30 3.29
N LEU A 592 -2.18 7.53 4.22
CA LEU A 592 -0.96 8.29 4.00
C LEU A 592 -0.10 7.62 2.93
N SER A 593 0.10 6.31 3.01
CA SER A 593 0.78 5.53 1.97
C SER A 593 0.04 5.60 0.66
N ARG A 594 -1.30 5.65 0.60
CA ARG A 594 -2.03 5.86 -0.65
C ARG A 594 -1.91 7.29 -1.13
N ASN A 595 -1.78 8.25 -0.22
CA ASN A 595 -1.44 9.64 -0.51
C ASN A 595 0.07 9.85 -0.76
N GLU A 596 0.94 8.86 -0.46
CA GLU A 596 2.42 8.82 -0.57
C GLU A 596 2.93 7.84 -1.64
N VAL A 597 2.08 6.91 -2.09
CA VAL A 597 2.19 6.03 -3.26
C VAL A 597 1.42 6.71 -4.41
N ASN A 598 0.41 7.53 -4.09
CA ASN A 598 -0.04 8.64 -4.95
C ASN A 598 0.61 9.98 -4.59
N ASN A 599 1.62 10.02 -3.71
CA ASN A 599 2.67 11.01 -3.89
C ASN A 599 3.70 10.31 -4.77
N PRO A 600 3.78 10.63 -6.06
CA PRO A 600 5.09 10.65 -6.69
C PRO A 600 6.06 11.43 -5.78
N MET A 601 7.33 11.59 -6.16
CA MET A 601 8.00 12.82 -5.73
C MET A 601 6.99 13.99 -5.84
N PRO A 602 6.97 14.98 -4.93
CA PRO A 602 5.90 16.01 -4.85
C PRO A 602 5.65 16.76 -6.18
N PHE A 603 6.46 16.47 -7.18
CA PHE A 603 6.39 16.88 -8.57
C PHE A 603 5.94 15.72 -9.47
N ALA A 604 4.92 15.98 -10.28
CA ALA A 604 4.58 15.11 -11.40
C ALA A 604 5.79 14.93 -12.35
N LYS A 605 5.92 13.73 -12.92
CA LYS A 605 7.02 13.36 -13.82
C LYS A 605 7.17 14.27 -15.04
N ASN A 606 6.07 14.88 -15.47
CA ASN A 606 6.04 15.87 -16.54
C ASN A 606 5.23 17.06 -16.05
N THR A 607 5.84 18.24 -15.94
CA THR A 607 5.18 19.46 -15.45
C THR A 607 5.40 20.59 -16.45
N ILE A 608 4.37 21.41 -16.71
CA ILE A 608 4.46 22.66 -17.47
C ILE A 608 4.07 23.81 -16.55
N LEU A 609 5.00 24.74 -16.33
CA LEU A 609 4.74 26.03 -15.69
C LEU A 609 4.19 26.98 -16.76
N TYR A 610 2.95 27.44 -16.61
CA TYR A 610 2.31 28.28 -17.62
C TYR A 610 1.70 29.55 -17.05
N GLY A 611 1.58 30.58 -17.88
CA GLY A 611 0.93 31.84 -17.52
C GLY A 611 1.48 33.03 -18.30
N PRO A 612 1.05 34.25 -17.95
CA PRO A 612 1.45 35.49 -18.60
C PRO A 612 2.97 35.72 -18.57
N PRO A 613 3.53 36.53 -19.48
CA PRO A 613 4.95 36.86 -19.46
C PRO A 613 5.35 37.62 -18.19
N GLY A 614 6.56 37.37 -17.70
CA GLY A 614 7.10 38.07 -16.54
C GLY A 614 6.62 37.59 -15.16
N THR A 615 6.01 36.40 -15.06
CA THR A 615 5.56 35.81 -13.78
C THR A 615 6.60 34.92 -13.10
N GLY A 616 7.83 34.87 -13.63
CA GLY A 616 8.94 34.13 -13.03
C GLY A 616 8.98 32.63 -13.35
N LYS A 617 8.28 32.15 -14.39
CA LYS A 617 8.26 30.72 -14.78
C LYS A 617 9.65 30.12 -14.96
N THR A 618 10.47 30.69 -15.84
CA THR A 618 11.84 30.23 -16.10
C THR A 618 12.71 30.33 -14.84
N TYR A 619 12.52 31.35 -14.01
CA TYR A 619 13.20 31.49 -12.72
C TYR A 619 12.83 30.35 -11.75
N GLN A 620 11.54 29.99 -11.65
CA GLN A 620 11.08 28.91 -10.79
C GLN A 620 11.55 27.53 -11.24
N THR A 621 11.91 27.33 -12.52
CA THR A 621 12.45 26.04 -12.97
C THR A 621 13.70 25.62 -12.19
N ILE A 622 14.49 26.58 -11.69
CA ILE A 622 15.65 26.35 -10.84
C ILE A 622 15.22 25.69 -9.52
N ASN A 623 14.24 26.28 -8.84
CA ASN A 623 13.73 25.79 -7.56
C ASN A 623 13.09 24.40 -7.71
N TYR A 624 12.26 24.21 -8.75
CA TYR A 624 11.67 22.91 -9.07
C TYR A 624 12.75 21.85 -9.34
N ALA A 625 13.75 22.15 -10.17
CA ALA A 625 14.77 21.17 -10.52
C ALA A 625 15.61 20.74 -9.31
N VAL A 626 15.96 21.69 -8.44
CA VAL A 626 16.67 21.41 -7.18
C VAL A 626 15.79 20.61 -6.22
N ALA A 627 14.52 21.00 -6.05
CA ALA A 627 13.57 20.30 -5.18
C ALA A 627 13.35 18.85 -5.62
N ILE A 628 13.18 18.62 -6.93
CA ILE A 628 13.08 17.28 -7.54
C ILE A 628 14.35 16.48 -7.24
N ILE A 629 15.53 17.05 -7.51
CA ILE A 629 16.80 16.32 -7.35
C ILE A 629 17.13 15.97 -5.91
N GLU A 630 16.75 16.83 -4.96
CA GLU A 630 17.00 16.67 -3.53
C GLU A 630 15.87 15.97 -2.78
N GLY A 631 14.74 15.68 -3.44
CA GLY A 631 13.55 15.10 -2.80
C GLY A 631 12.91 16.02 -1.75
N LYS A 632 13.05 17.33 -1.91
CA LYS A 632 12.48 18.36 -1.03
C LYS A 632 11.14 18.87 -1.56
N SER A 633 10.35 19.49 -0.68
CA SER A 633 9.18 20.27 -1.13
C SER A 633 9.63 21.54 -1.87
N LEU A 634 8.74 22.10 -2.70
CA LEU A 634 9.04 23.35 -3.39
C LEU A 634 9.13 24.51 -2.40
N GLU A 635 8.27 24.54 -1.38
CA GLU A 635 8.24 25.58 -0.35
C GLU A 635 9.54 25.62 0.44
N ASP A 636 10.11 24.46 0.79
CA ASP A 636 11.39 24.38 1.50
C ASP A 636 12.50 25.02 0.67
N VAL A 637 12.60 24.66 -0.62
CA VAL A 637 13.64 25.22 -1.51
C VAL A 637 13.41 26.71 -1.79
N GLN A 638 12.16 27.16 -1.86
CA GLN A 638 11.82 28.58 -2.03
C GLN A 638 12.14 29.42 -0.79
N ALA A 639 12.08 28.84 0.42
CA ALA A 639 12.46 29.50 1.66
C ALA A 639 13.99 29.60 1.83
N GLU A 640 14.76 28.76 1.13
CA GLU A 640 16.21 28.81 1.12
C GLU A 640 16.75 30.04 0.37
N ASN A 641 18.02 30.40 0.63
CA ASN A 641 18.67 31.49 -0.08
C ASN A 641 18.84 31.15 -1.57
N HIS A 642 18.33 32.01 -2.45
CA HIS A 642 18.35 31.78 -3.90
C HIS A 642 19.76 31.58 -4.48
N GLU A 643 20.79 32.26 -3.98
CA GLU A 643 22.16 32.08 -4.49
C GLU A 643 22.71 30.67 -4.19
N GLU A 644 22.38 30.11 -3.02
CA GLU A 644 22.75 28.75 -2.65
C GLU A 644 21.96 27.69 -3.43
N VAL A 645 20.69 27.95 -3.73
CA VAL A 645 19.88 27.12 -4.65
C VAL A 645 20.49 27.16 -6.05
N LEU A 646 20.82 28.34 -6.57
CA LEU A 646 21.41 28.52 -7.90
C LEU A 646 22.78 27.85 -8.02
N LYS A 647 23.59 27.87 -6.96
CA LYS A 647 24.88 27.17 -6.90
C LYS A 647 24.70 25.66 -7.06
N ARG A 648 23.74 25.06 -6.35
CA ARG A 648 23.43 23.63 -6.48
C ARG A 648 22.83 23.29 -7.84
N TYR A 649 21.93 24.11 -8.36
CA TYR A 649 21.42 23.98 -9.73
C TYR A 649 22.57 23.93 -10.76
N ARG A 650 23.52 24.86 -10.67
CA ARG A 650 24.71 24.87 -11.55
C ARG A 650 25.56 23.61 -11.37
N GLN A 651 25.74 23.14 -10.13
CA GLN A 651 26.45 21.90 -9.85
C GLN A 651 25.74 20.70 -10.52
N TYR A 652 24.42 20.57 -10.37
CA TYR A 652 23.66 19.49 -10.97
C TYR A 652 23.62 19.54 -12.50
N ARG A 653 23.69 20.75 -13.10
CA ARG A 653 23.93 20.89 -14.55
C ARG A 653 25.31 20.39 -14.96
N GLN A 654 26.36 20.77 -14.22
CA GLN A 654 27.73 20.29 -14.47
C GLN A 654 27.84 18.78 -14.33
N ASP A 655 27.11 18.19 -13.38
CA ASP A 655 27.03 16.73 -13.20
C ASP A 655 26.18 16.04 -14.29
N GLY A 656 25.50 16.82 -15.15
CA GLY A 656 24.60 16.33 -16.20
C GLY A 656 23.31 15.71 -15.67
N ARG A 657 22.91 16.04 -14.43
CA ARG A 657 21.62 15.66 -13.84
C ARG A 657 20.50 16.62 -14.22
N ILE A 658 20.85 17.84 -14.63
CA ILE A 658 19.92 18.82 -15.20
C ILE A 658 20.38 19.17 -16.61
N GLU A 659 19.46 19.07 -17.57
CA GLU A 659 19.67 19.63 -18.91
C GLU A 659 18.64 20.73 -19.19
N PHE A 660 19.04 21.78 -19.91
CA PHE A 660 18.17 22.91 -20.25
C PHE A 660 18.21 23.17 -21.75
N THR A 661 17.05 23.20 -22.38
CA THR A 661 16.88 23.56 -23.78
C THR A 661 15.70 24.52 -23.96
N THR A 662 15.68 25.23 -25.09
CA THR A 662 14.58 26.13 -25.46
C THR A 662 14.03 25.70 -26.81
N PHE A 663 12.71 25.53 -26.92
CA PHE A 663 12.08 25.18 -28.19
C PHE A 663 11.89 26.40 -29.09
N HIS A 664 12.12 26.20 -30.39
CA HIS A 664 11.87 27.17 -31.44
C HIS A 664 11.33 26.46 -32.68
N GLN A 665 10.78 27.22 -33.64
CA GLN A 665 10.07 26.65 -34.80
C GLN A 665 10.92 25.69 -35.65
N SER A 666 12.23 25.93 -35.74
CA SER A 666 13.17 25.08 -36.48
C SER A 666 13.70 23.87 -35.68
N PHE A 667 13.39 23.75 -34.39
CA PHE A 667 13.89 22.66 -33.55
C PHE A 667 13.15 21.37 -33.90
N GLY A 668 13.88 20.30 -34.23
CA GLY A 668 13.33 19.08 -34.81
C GLY A 668 13.54 17.82 -33.98
N TYR A 669 12.99 16.71 -34.49
CA TYR A 669 13.24 15.37 -33.95
C TYR A 669 14.74 15.02 -34.01
N GLU A 670 15.41 15.45 -35.08
CA GLU A 670 16.82 15.18 -35.36
C GLU A 670 17.78 15.80 -34.34
N ASP A 671 17.37 16.90 -33.70
CA ASP A 671 18.13 17.58 -32.66
C ASP A 671 17.80 17.01 -31.27
N PHE A 672 16.57 16.56 -31.07
CA PHE A 672 16.06 16.13 -29.78
C PHE A 672 16.31 14.65 -29.50
N ILE A 673 16.04 13.76 -30.46
CA ILE A 673 16.05 12.30 -30.29
C ILE A 673 17.21 11.64 -31.02
N GLU A 674 17.22 11.69 -32.35
CA GLU A 674 18.36 11.25 -33.17
C GLU A 674 18.23 11.74 -34.60
N GLY A 675 19.37 12.05 -35.21
CA GLY A 675 19.43 12.58 -36.57
C GLY A 675 20.69 12.14 -37.30
N ILE A 676 20.58 12.10 -38.63
CA ILE A 676 21.71 11.82 -39.50
C ILE A 676 22.56 13.08 -39.63
N ARG A 677 23.85 12.99 -39.30
CA ARG A 677 24.82 14.08 -39.45
C ARG A 677 25.99 13.67 -40.34
N PRO A 678 26.51 14.58 -41.17
CA PRO A 678 27.73 14.32 -41.92
C PRO A 678 28.94 14.36 -40.98
N LYS A 679 29.85 13.40 -41.16
CA LYS A 679 31.17 13.36 -40.52
C LYS A 679 32.22 13.52 -41.60
N PHE A 680 33.12 14.48 -41.40
CA PHE A 680 34.24 14.75 -42.28
C PHE A 680 35.49 14.04 -41.75
N PHE A 681 36.24 13.39 -42.63
CA PHE A 681 37.57 12.87 -42.33
C PHE A 681 38.61 13.81 -42.95
N GLY A 682 39.50 14.39 -42.14
CA GLY A 682 40.55 15.32 -42.54
C GLY A 682 40.55 16.61 -41.71
N GLU A 683 41.73 17.08 -41.26
CA GLU A 683 41.88 18.33 -40.50
C GLU A 683 41.88 19.59 -41.39
N ASN A 684 41.86 19.44 -42.72
CA ASN A 684 41.87 20.55 -43.68
C ASN A 684 40.66 20.49 -44.63
N GLU A 685 39.94 21.62 -44.75
CA GLU A 685 38.73 21.77 -45.56
C GLU A 685 38.92 21.47 -47.06
N GLU A 686 40.16 21.40 -47.55
CA GLU A 686 40.48 21.19 -48.98
C GLU A 686 40.73 19.71 -49.37
N GLU A 687 40.80 18.76 -48.41
CA GLU A 687 41.01 17.32 -48.67
C GLU A 687 39.87 16.41 -48.16
N ALA A 688 38.67 16.95 -47.97
CA ALA A 688 37.51 16.17 -47.50
C ALA A 688 36.89 15.31 -48.64
N GLY A 689 37.54 14.21 -49.00
CA GLY A 689 37.11 13.31 -50.08
C GLY A 689 35.93 12.38 -49.77
N GLU A 690 35.66 12.08 -48.50
CA GLU A 690 34.58 11.15 -48.12
C GLU A 690 33.72 11.70 -46.96
N ILE A 691 32.50 12.15 -47.30
CA ILE A 691 31.46 12.48 -46.31
C ILE A 691 30.77 11.18 -45.90
N GLN A 692 30.91 10.79 -44.64
CA GLN A 692 30.15 9.67 -44.09
C GLN A 692 28.97 10.18 -43.28
N TYR A 693 27.80 9.61 -43.49
CA TYR A 693 26.62 9.91 -42.68
C TYR A 693 26.57 9.00 -41.46
N GLU A 694 26.56 9.59 -40.26
CA GLU A 694 26.39 8.86 -39.00
C GLU A 694 25.12 9.29 -38.28
N ILE A 695 24.48 8.33 -37.60
CA ILE A 695 23.31 8.61 -36.77
C ILE A 695 23.82 9.10 -35.42
N THR A 696 23.54 10.36 -35.12
CA THR A 696 23.91 11.02 -33.87
C THR A 696 22.71 11.06 -32.92
N LYS A 697 22.98 10.92 -31.62
CA LYS A 697 21.97 11.00 -30.57
C LYS A 697 21.62 12.48 -30.35
N GLY A 698 20.34 12.80 -30.31
CA GLY A 698 19.86 14.11 -29.88
C GLY A 698 19.97 14.29 -28.37
N ILE A 699 19.76 15.53 -27.92
CA ILE A 699 20.02 15.95 -26.52
C ILE A 699 19.20 15.14 -25.50
N PHE A 700 17.94 14.83 -25.80
CA PHE A 700 17.05 14.12 -24.88
C PHE A 700 17.36 12.62 -24.82
N LYS A 701 17.68 12.01 -25.97
CA LYS A 701 18.11 10.61 -26.02
C LYS A 701 19.40 10.40 -25.24
N ALA A 702 20.38 11.29 -25.41
CA ALA A 702 21.62 11.25 -24.65
C ALA A 702 21.37 11.36 -23.15
N PHE A 703 20.54 12.32 -22.73
CA PHE A 703 20.14 12.51 -21.33
C PHE A 703 19.48 11.27 -20.72
N CYS A 704 18.52 10.66 -21.42
CA CYS A 704 17.83 9.45 -20.96
C CYS A 704 18.76 8.26 -20.81
N LEU A 705 19.72 8.08 -21.73
CA LEU A 705 20.69 6.98 -21.64
C LEU A 705 21.62 7.15 -20.43
N LYS A 706 22.04 8.39 -20.14
CA LYS A 706 22.83 8.71 -18.93
C LYS A 706 22.03 8.43 -17.65
N ALA A 707 20.75 8.81 -17.62
CA ALA A 707 19.88 8.60 -16.46
C ALA A 707 19.63 7.12 -16.09
N GLN A 708 19.88 6.19 -17.02
CA GLN A 708 19.76 4.74 -16.78
C GLN A 708 20.96 4.13 -16.05
N ILE A 709 22.09 4.84 -15.99
CA ILE A 709 23.31 4.34 -15.34
C ILE A 709 23.27 4.72 -13.86
N PRO A 710 23.32 3.75 -12.93
CA PRO A 710 23.42 4.04 -11.51
C PRO A 710 24.69 4.83 -11.17
N ILE A 711 24.56 5.74 -10.20
CA ILE A 711 25.67 6.57 -9.71
C ILE A 711 25.96 6.20 -8.25
N ALA A 712 27.23 5.98 -7.91
CA ALA A 712 27.70 5.90 -6.52
C ALA A 712 28.15 7.29 -6.02
N ASP A 713 28.13 7.52 -4.70
CA ASP A 713 28.57 8.79 -4.12
C ASP A 713 30.00 9.14 -4.55
N ALA A 714 30.14 10.29 -5.22
CA ALA A 714 31.34 10.83 -5.88
C ALA A 714 31.60 10.41 -7.36
N LYS A 715 30.66 10.76 -8.25
CA LYS A 715 30.88 11.00 -9.69
C LYS A 715 31.33 9.82 -10.56
N GLN A 716 31.38 8.59 -10.05
CA GLN A 716 31.76 7.43 -10.83
C GLN A 716 30.67 6.36 -10.78
N SER A 717 30.44 5.71 -11.92
CA SER A 717 29.58 4.53 -11.98
C SER A 717 30.16 3.45 -11.07
N PRO A 718 29.33 2.75 -10.25
CA PRO A 718 29.81 1.65 -9.42
C PRO A 718 30.37 0.47 -10.24
N TYR A 719 30.12 0.47 -11.55
CA TYR A 719 30.63 -0.50 -12.52
C TYR A 719 31.88 0.01 -13.26
N GLY A 720 32.31 1.26 -13.06
CA GLY A 720 33.43 1.89 -13.78
C GLY A 720 33.09 2.42 -15.18
N PHE A 721 31.82 2.44 -15.56
CA PHE A 721 31.38 2.91 -16.87
C PHE A 721 31.55 4.43 -17.04
N SER A 722 31.76 4.86 -18.29
CA SER A 722 31.65 6.28 -18.67
C SER A 722 30.18 6.74 -18.67
N ASP A 723 29.93 8.04 -18.84
CA ASP A 723 28.58 8.63 -18.84
C ASP A 723 27.67 8.08 -19.95
N THR A 724 28.24 7.70 -21.09
CA THR A 724 27.52 7.14 -22.23
C THR A 724 28.35 6.04 -22.91
N PRO A 725 28.56 4.89 -22.25
CA PRO A 725 29.53 3.91 -22.69
C PRO A 725 29.02 3.18 -23.95
N SER A 726 29.93 2.88 -24.86
CA SER A 726 29.68 1.96 -25.96
C SER A 726 29.90 0.52 -25.48
N VAL A 727 29.07 -0.41 -25.94
CA VAL A 727 29.23 -1.84 -25.66
C VAL A 727 29.91 -2.50 -26.86
N TRP A 728 31.05 -3.14 -26.62
CA TRP A 728 31.88 -3.74 -27.66
C TRP A 728 31.92 -5.26 -27.51
N LYS A 729 31.79 -5.98 -28.61
CA LYS A 729 32.11 -7.40 -28.68
C LYS A 729 33.60 -7.56 -28.96
N VAL A 730 34.27 -8.46 -28.24
CA VAL A 730 35.65 -8.87 -28.54
C VAL A 730 35.78 -10.39 -28.64
N SER A 731 36.45 -10.90 -29.69
CA SER A 731 36.92 -12.28 -29.79
C SER A 731 38.37 -12.39 -29.28
N LEU A 732 38.62 -13.23 -28.28
CA LEU A 732 39.96 -13.46 -27.73
C LEU A 732 40.55 -14.76 -28.28
N GLY A 733 41.01 -14.69 -29.54
CA GLY A 733 41.55 -15.81 -30.30
C GLY A 733 40.49 -16.45 -31.19
N GLY A 734 39.57 -17.22 -30.60
CA GLY A 734 38.50 -17.92 -31.31
C GLY A 734 37.31 -18.29 -30.41
N THR A 735 36.37 -19.08 -30.93
CA THR A 735 35.25 -19.62 -30.14
C THR A 735 35.73 -20.74 -29.20
N GLY A 736 35.08 -20.90 -28.05
CA GLY A 736 35.45 -21.89 -27.05
C GLY A 736 36.63 -21.49 -26.15
N GLY A 737 37.20 -22.47 -25.46
CA GLY A 737 38.39 -22.27 -24.64
C GLY A 737 39.63 -22.07 -25.52
N HIS A 738 40.33 -20.95 -25.35
CA HIS A 738 41.54 -20.61 -26.10
C HIS A 738 42.62 -20.09 -25.13
N PRO A 739 43.92 -20.40 -25.33
CA PRO A 739 44.99 -19.92 -24.44
C PRO A 739 45.01 -18.39 -24.26
N LEU A 740 44.82 -17.64 -25.35
CA LEU A 740 44.75 -16.17 -25.31
C LEU A 740 43.61 -15.66 -24.41
N ARG A 741 42.44 -16.30 -24.48
CA ARG A 741 41.30 -15.93 -23.64
C ARG A 741 41.65 -16.10 -22.17
N ASN A 742 42.19 -17.26 -21.79
CA ASN A 742 42.61 -17.51 -20.41
C ASN A 742 43.65 -16.49 -19.93
N TYR A 743 44.64 -16.17 -20.78
CA TYR A 743 45.64 -15.14 -20.52
C TYR A 743 44.99 -13.77 -20.26
N CYS A 744 44.08 -13.34 -21.14
CA CYS A 744 43.37 -12.07 -21.04
C CYS A 744 42.49 -11.97 -19.78
N MET A 745 41.86 -13.07 -19.36
CA MET A 745 41.10 -13.13 -18.11
C MET A 745 41.99 -13.08 -16.87
N GLN A 746 43.20 -13.64 -16.93
CA GLN A 746 44.15 -13.66 -15.81
C GLN A 746 44.93 -12.35 -15.65
N ASN A 747 45.19 -11.66 -16.75
CA ASN A 747 46.01 -10.44 -16.79
C ASN A 747 45.19 -9.16 -17.00
N ASP A 748 43.86 -9.24 -16.84
CA ASP A 748 42.95 -8.08 -16.90
C ASP A 748 43.18 -7.21 -18.15
N CYS A 749 43.21 -7.87 -19.31
CA CYS A 749 43.44 -7.22 -20.59
C CYS A 749 42.60 -7.86 -21.71
N ILE A 750 42.49 -7.17 -22.83
CA ILE A 750 42.08 -7.74 -24.13
C ILE A 750 43.24 -7.62 -25.11
N ARG A 751 43.35 -8.59 -26.04
CA ARG A 751 44.42 -8.64 -27.03
C ARG A 751 43.90 -9.03 -28.41
N ILE A 752 44.37 -8.34 -29.46
CA ILE A 752 44.02 -8.59 -30.86
C ILE A 752 45.26 -8.67 -31.75
N GLY A 753 45.12 -9.33 -32.91
CA GLY A 753 46.20 -9.56 -33.88
C GLY A 753 46.38 -8.43 -34.90
N TRP A 754 46.66 -8.81 -36.16
CA TRP A 754 47.11 -7.94 -37.27
C TRP A 754 48.51 -7.37 -37.07
N ASP A 755 49.39 -8.16 -36.46
CA ASP A 755 50.73 -7.76 -36.05
C ASP A 755 51.63 -7.40 -37.26
N GLU A 756 51.26 -7.86 -38.46
CA GLU A 756 51.93 -7.61 -39.74
C GLU A 756 51.95 -6.13 -40.14
N TYR A 757 51.01 -5.32 -39.63
CA TYR A 757 50.97 -3.87 -39.86
C TYR A 757 51.88 -3.09 -38.90
N GLY A 758 52.54 -3.74 -37.94
CA GLY A 758 53.39 -3.08 -36.95
C GLY A 758 52.63 -2.25 -35.91
N GLU A 759 53.36 -1.54 -35.07
CA GLU A 759 52.80 -0.76 -33.94
C GLU A 759 51.86 0.36 -34.41
N THR A 760 52.23 1.07 -35.48
CA THR A 760 51.52 2.25 -35.97
C THR A 760 50.68 1.92 -37.19
N VAL A 761 49.38 2.22 -37.13
CA VAL A 761 48.44 2.08 -38.26
C VAL A 761 47.88 3.45 -38.59
N THR A 762 48.03 3.88 -39.83
CA THR A 762 47.54 5.17 -40.36
C THR A 762 46.45 4.95 -41.43
N ASP A 763 45.80 6.03 -41.86
CA ASP A 763 44.78 5.97 -42.92
C ASP A 763 45.35 5.54 -44.29
N GLU A 764 46.66 5.70 -44.49
CA GLU A 764 47.41 5.25 -45.68
C GLU A 764 47.82 3.77 -45.63
N THR A 765 47.55 3.07 -44.52
CA THR A 765 47.95 1.67 -44.36
C THR A 765 47.24 0.77 -45.37
N ASN A 766 47.99 0.00 -46.15
CA ASN A 766 47.43 -0.98 -47.07
C ASN A 766 47.00 -2.23 -46.31
N TYR A 767 45.69 -2.40 -46.08
CA TYR A 767 45.13 -3.50 -45.27
C TYR A 767 45.08 -4.85 -46.02
N PHE A 768 46.23 -5.33 -46.50
CA PHE A 768 46.34 -6.54 -47.33
C PHE A 768 45.93 -7.84 -46.63
N VAL A 769 45.98 -7.91 -45.30
CA VAL A 769 45.44 -9.02 -44.47
C VAL A 769 44.09 -8.66 -43.81
N GLY A 770 43.39 -7.64 -44.31
CA GLY A 770 42.11 -7.17 -43.79
C GLY A 770 42.23 -6.45 -42.45
N GLY A 771 41.12 -6.28 -41.72
CA GLY A 771 41.12 -5.74 -40.35
C GLY A 771 40.95 -4.23 -40.19
N LYS A 772 40.84 -3.45 -41.28
CA LYS A 772 40.66 -1.96 -41.23
C LYS A 772 39.63 -1.51 -40.18
N TYR A 773 38.41 -2.05 -40.24
CA TYR A 773 37.34 -1.67 -39.32
C TYR A 773 37.58 -2.14 -37.88
N VAL A 774 38.23 -3.28 -37.68
CA VAL A 774 38.56 -3.84 -36.36
C VAL A 774 39.64 -3.01 -35.69
N LEU A 775 40.69 -2.65 -36.44
CA LEU A 775 41.78 -1.81 -35.96
C LEU A 775 41.30 -0.40 -35.65
N ASN A 776 40.48 0.20 -36.51
CA ASN A 776 39.88 1.50 -36.21
C ASN A 776 38.96 1.44 -34.97
N ALA A 777 38.17 0.39 -34.83
CA ALA A 777 37.34 0.18 -33.64
C ALA A 777 38.18 0.08 -32.36
N PHE A 778 39.25 -0.72 -32.39
CA PHE A 778 40.10 -0.98 -31.24
C PHE A 778 41.03 0.18 -30.90
N LEU A 779 41.62 0.85 -31.88
CA LEU A 779 42.61 1.90 -31.65
C LEU A 779 41.95 3.26 -31.39
N ASN A 780 40.96 3.63 -32.21
CA ASN A 780 40.45 5.01 -32.25
C ASN A 780 39.06 5.17 -31.62
N ARG A 781 38.20 4.15 -31.70
CA ARG A 781 36.79 4.29 -31.29
C ARG A 781 36.50 3.83 -29.86
N MET A 782 37.17 2.78 -29.37
CA MET A 782 37.05 2.34 -27.98
C MET A 782 37.64 3.39 -27.03
N GLN A 783 36.84 3.81 -26.06
CA GLN A 783 37.21 4.82 -25.06
C GLN A 783 37.29 4.24 -23.65
N LEU A 784 37.95 4.97 -22.74
CA LEU A 784 37.96 4.63 -21.32
C LEU A 784 36.52 4.60 -20.76
N GLY A 785 36.21 3.60 -19.94
CA GLY A 785 34.87 3.40 -19.39
C GLY A 785 33.87 2.72 -20.35
N ASP A 786 34.26 2.38 -21.58
CA ASP A 786 33.45 1.54 -22.45
C ASP A 786 33.36 0.10 -21.94
N ILE A 787 32.25 -0.57 -22.29
CA ILE A 787 31.96 -1.94 -21.87
C ILE A 787 32.48 -2.90 -22.93
N VAL A 788 33.15 -3.98 -22.51
CA VAL A 788 33.59 -5.07 -23.38
C VAL A 788 32.94 -6.40 -22.99
N LEU A 789 32.35 -7.07 -23.98
CA LEU A 789 31.78 -8.41 -23.87
C LEU A 789 32.67 -9.40 -24.62
N SER A 790 33.24 -10.35 -23.88
CA SER A 790 34.04 -11.43 -24.44
C SER A 790 33.13 -12.50 -25.05
N CYS A 791 33.28 -12.73 -26.35
CA CYS A 791 32.48 -13.71 -27.10
C CYS A 791 33.08 -15.11 -26.95
N TYR A 792 32.33 -16.06 -26.41
CA TYR A 792 32.71 -17.48 -26.30
C TYR A 792 32.18 -18.31 -27.46
N SER A 793 30.97 -18.02 -27.95
CA SER A 793 30.42 -18.61 -29.17
C SER A 793 29.55 -17.58 -29.91
N ALA A 794 29.02 -17.96 -31.08
CA ALA A 794 28.08 -17.11 -31.83
C ALA A 794 26.83 -16.70 -31.02
N ARG A 795 26.55 -17.38 -29.90
CA ARG A 795 25.41 -17.12 -29.02
C ARG A 795 25.74 -16.94 -27.55
N THR A 796 27.02 -16.96 -27.17
CA THR A 796 27.39 -16.90 -25.74
C THR A 796 28.50 -15.90 -25.46
N ILE A 797 28.31 -15.14 -24.38
CA ILE A 797 29.30 -14.25 -23.75
C ILE A 797 29.83 -14.95 -22.50
N ASP A 798 31.15 -14.93 -22.28
CA ASP A 798 31.79 -15.56 -21.11
C ASP A 798 32.41 -14.59 -20.10
N ALA A 799 32.56 -13.32 -20.49
CA ALA A 799 33.03 -12.28 -19.58
C ALA A 799 32.51 -10.90 -19.97
N ILE A 800 32.37 -10.06 -18.96
CA ILE A 800 31.92 -8.67 -19.05
C ILE A 800 32.97 -7.82 -18.35
N GLY A 801 33.51 -6.81 -19.02
CA GLY A 801 34.53 -5.93 -18.46
C GLY A 801 34.43 -4.50 -18.94
N VAL A 802 35.30 -3.65 -18.42
CA VAL A 802 35.35 -2.21 -18.70
C VAL A 802 36.75 -1.80 -19.10
N ILE A 803 36.87 -1.01 -20.16
CA ILE A 803 38.15 -0.50 -20.66
C ILE A 803 38.74 0.50 -19.65
N THR A 804 39.96 0.25 -19.20
CA THR A 804 40.67 1.08 -18.20
C THR A 804 42.01 1.62 -18.71
N GLY A 805 42.41 1.27 -19.94
CA GLY A 805 43.65 1.76 -20.54
C GLY A 805 43.53 2.04 -22.03
N ASP A 806 44.42 2.92 -22.49
CA ASP A 806 44.69 3.21 -23.88
C ASP A 806 45.30 1.99 -24.60
N PRO A 807 45.29 1.96 -25.95
CA PRO A 807 45.85 0.84 -26.69
C PRO A 807 47.38 0.82 -26.54
N GLU A 808 47.91 -0.35 -26.18
CA GLU A 808 49.34 -0.60 -25.95
C GLU A 808 49.86 -1.65 -26.96
N TRP A 809 51.11 -1.49 -27.41
CA TRP A 809 51.82 -2.46 -28.24
C TRP A 809 52.81 -3.28 -27.40
N LEU A 810 52.78 -4.61 -27.55
CA LEU A 810 53.57 -5.57 -26.80
C LEU A 810 54.62 -6.22 -27.72
N PRO A 811 55.82 -5.63 -27.87
CA PRO A 811 56.80 -6.08 -28.86
C PRO A 811 57.37 -7.47 -28.58
N ASN A 812 57.45 -7.85 -27.30
CA ASN A 812 58.05 -9.11 -26.82
C ASN A 812 57.13 -10.33 -26.94
N GLU A 813 55.90 -10.15 -27.39
CA GLU A 813 54.92 -11.22 -27.56
C GLU A 813 54.98 -11.76 -28.99
N ASP A 814 54.84 -13.07 -29.19
CA ASP A 814 54.93 -13.68 -30.53
C ASP A 814 53.75 -13.29 -31.43
N HIS A 815 52.53 -13.26 -30.87
CA HIS A 815 51.27 -12.93 -31.56
C HIS A 815 50.31 -12.13 -30.67
N TYR A 816 49.33 -11.47 -31.29
CA TYR A 816 48.32 -10.63 -30.60
C TYR A 816 48.98 -9.50 -29.80
N LYS A 817 49.84 -8.72 -30.47
CA LYS A 817 50.71 -7.73 -29.82
C LYS A 817 49.95 -6.46 -29.42
N ARG A 818 48.72 -6.25 -29.89
CA ARG A 818 47.90 -5.08 -29.49
C ARG A 818 47.07 -5.43 -28.27
N SER A 819 47.20 -4.64 -27.21
CA SER A 819 46.50 -4.85 -25.95
C SER A 819 45.78 -3.60 -25.44
N ARG A 820 44.75 -3.80 -24.61
CA ARG A 820 44.13 -2.76 -23.77
C ARG A 820 43.86 -3.35 -22.40
N LYS A 821 44.02 -2.54 -21.35
CA LYS A 821 43.67 -2.93 -19.98
C LYS A 821 42.16 -2.92 -19.79
N VAL A 822 41.66 -3.94 -19.09
CA VAL A 822 40.25 -4.18 -18.86
C VAL A 822 40.02 -4.61 -17.42
N ASN A 823 39.16 -3.90 -16.70
CA ASN A 823 38.63 -4.39 -15.44
C ASN A 823 37.44 -5.32 -15.71
N TRP A 824 37.64 -6.62 -15.53
CA TRP A 824 36.59 -7.62 -15.75
C TRP A 824 35.66 -7.71 -14.53
N LEU A 825 34.40 -7.32 -14.71
CA LEU A 825 33.36 -7.37 -13.69
C LEU A 825 32.80 -8.79 -13.51
N LEU A 826 32.74 -9.57 -14.59
CA LEU A 826 32.27 -10.95 -14.57
C LEU A 826 33.13 -11.82 -15.47
N LYS A 827 33.51 -13.02 -14.99
CA LYS A 827 34.35 -13.99 -15.72
C LYS A 827 33.77 -15.40 -15.60
N GLY A 828 33.94 -16.21 -16.64
CA GLY A 828 33.76 -17.67 -16.61
C GLY A 828 32.31 -18.17 -16.61
N LYS A 829 31.32 -17.29 -16.73
CA LYS A 829 29.90 -17.65 -16.85
C LYS A 829 29.46 -17.51 -18.30
N LYS A 830 28.91 -18.58 -18.88
CA LYS A 830 28.38 -18.58 -20.26
C LYS A 830 26.94 -18.06 -20.23
N ILE A 831 26.75 -16.86 -20.77
CA ILE A 831 25.48 -16.12 -20.79
C ILE A 831 25.00 -16.06 -22.23
N ASP A 832 23.72 -16.34 -22.48
CA ASP A 832 23.15 -16.23 -23.83
C ASP A 832 23.05 -14.75 -24.24
N ILE A 833 23.31 -14.47 -25.51
CA ILE A 833 23.24 -13.12 -26.07
C ILE A 833 21.82 -12.51 -25.99
N GLU A 834 20.77 -13.34 -25.90
CA GLU A 834 19.39 -12.89 -25.69
C GLU A 834 19.22 -12.13 -24.38
N GLU A 835 20.01 -12.45 -23.36
CA GLU A 835 19.97 -11.74 -22.07
C GLU A 835 20.44 -10.28 -22.21
N PHE A 836 21.22 -9.97 -23.25
CA PHE A 836 21.65 -8.61 -23.59
C PHE A 836 20.71 -7.96 -24.63
N GLN A 837 19.53 -8.56 -24.87
CA GLN A 837 18.57 -8.17 -25.91
C GLN A 837 19.12 -8.22 -27.35
N LEU A 838 20.14 -9.05 -27.59
CA LEU A 838 20.71 -9.23 -28.93
C LEU A 838 19.95 -10.34 -29.66
N SER A 839 19.23 -9.98 -30.72
CA SER A 839 18.45 -10.93 -31.54
C SER A 839 19.26 -11.63 -32.64
N ARG A 840 20.42 -11.07 -33.02
CA ARG A 840 21.28 -11.60 -34.08
C ARG A 840 22.49 -12.31 -33.48
N SER A 841 22.84 -13.48 -34.05
CA SER A 841 24.07 -14.19 -33.67
C SER A 841 25.31 -13.32 -33.88
N LEU A 842 26.27 -13.43 -32.97
CA LEU A 842 27.52 -12.68 -33.02
C LEU A 842 28.33 -13.11 -34.24
N VAL A 843 28.81 -12.12 -35.00
CA VAL A 843 29.61 -12.36 -36.20
C VAL A 843 31.07 -12.67 -35.83
N GLN A 844 31.79 -13.32 -36.75
CA GLN A 844 33.17 -13.74 -36.51
C GLN A 844 34.16 -12.58 -36.36
N SER A 845 33.82 -11.37 -36.82
CA SER A 845 34.67 -10.16 -36.70
C SER A 845 35.15 -9.95 -35.25
N THR A 846 36.45 -9.73 -35.07
CA THR A 846 37.09 -9.70 -33.75
C THR A 846 36.55 -8.61 -32.86
N VAL A 847 36.40 -7.37 -33.37
CA VAL A 847 35.95 -6.22 -32.59
C VAL A 847 34.87 -5.47 -33.37
N TYR A 848 33.73 -5.24 -32.75
CA TYR A 848 32.68 -4.35 -33.25
C TYR A 848 31.72 -3.93 -32.14
N GLN A 849 31.04 -2.81 -32.34
CA GLN A 849 30.06 -2.29 -31.39
C GLN A 849 28.77 -3.09 -31.45
N LEU A 850 28.25 -3.49 -30.29
CA LEU A 850 27.00 -4.22 -30.15
C LEU A 850 25.80 -3.27 -30.06
N ASP A 851 24.64 -3.80 -30.46
CA ASP A 851 23.37 -3.12 -30.36
C ASP A 851 22.67 -3.43 -29.02
N THR A 852 23.33 -3.06 -27.93
CA THR A 852 22.80 -3.20 -26.56
C THR A 852 23.17 -1.96 -25.73
N THR A 853 22.65 -1.85 -24.51
CA THR A 853 22.83 -0.69 -23.64
C THR A 853 23.57 -1.05 -22.36
N ALA A 854 24.15 -0.04 -21.70
CA ALA A 854 24.76 -0.22 -20.38
C ALA A 854 23.75 -0.76 -19.35
N ALA A 855 22.50 -0.32 -19.42
CA ALA A 855 21.43 -0.76 -18.54
C ALA A 855 21.14 -2.25 -18.68
N GLU A 856 21.09 -2.78 -19.91
CA GLU A 856 20.92 -4.22 -20.13
C GLU A 856 22.12 -5.02 -19.64
N VAL A 857 23.35 -4.50 -19.85
CA VAL A 857 24.55 -5.13 -19.29
C VAL A 857 24.52 -5.17 -17.76
N ILE A 858 24.05 -4.11 -17.10
CA ILE A 858 23.90 -4.05 -15.63
C ILE A 858 22.92 -5.10 -15.15
N LYS A 859 21.74 -5.22 -15.78
CA LYS A 859 20.76 -6.27 -15.43
C LYS A 859 21.38 -7.66 -15.53
N VAL A 860 22.17 -7.92 -16.57
CA VAL A 860 22.86 -9.20 -16.73
C VAL A 860 23.91 -9.41 -15.64
N LEU A 861 24.70 -8.38 -15.30
CA LEU A 861 25.68 -8.43 -14.21
C LEU A 861 25.00 -8.77 -12.88
N GLU A 862 23.94 -8.05 -12.52
CA GLU A 862 23.19 -8.24 -11.27
C GLU A 862 22.53 -9.63 -11.20
N LYS A 863 21.86 -10.06 -12.28
CA LYS A 863 21.30 -11.41 -12.40
C LYS A 863 22.36 -12.50 -12.21
N ASN A 864 23.60 -12.21 -12.61
CA ASN A 864 24.73 -13.11 -12.45
C ASN A 864 25.50 -12.91 -11.13
N GLY A 865 24.92 -12.23 -10.15
CA GLY A 865 25.45 -12.11 -8.79
C GLY A 865 26.60 -11.11 -8.64
N PHE A 866 26.79 -10.22 -9.62
CA PHE A 866 27.67 -9.07 -9.43
C PHE A 866 26.94 -8.03 -8.57
N ALA A 867 27.43 -7.82 -7.35
CA ALA A 867 26.98 -6.75 -6.47
C ALA A 867 28.08 -5.69 -6.41
N PRO A 868 27.82 -4.44 -6.83
CA PRO A 868 28.78 -3.38 -6.65
C PRO A 868 29.07 -3.14 -5.17
N THR A 869 30.31 -2.76 -4.84
CA THR A 869 30.78 -2.51 -3.46
C THR A 869 30.10 -1.33 -2.76
N THR A 870 29.35 -0.51 -3.50
CA THR A 870 28.62 0.67 -3.03
C THR A 870 27.13 0.52 -3.35
N ALA A 871 26.27 0.94 -2.42
CA ALA A 871 24.83 0.94 -2.63
C ALA A 871 24.44 1.68 -3.92
N VAL A 872 23.65 1.02 -4.75
CA VAL A 872 23.13 1.55 -6.01
C VAL A 872 21.82 2.25 -5.73
N GLU A 873 21.78 3.56 -5.94
CA GLU A 873 20.56 4.35 -5.83
C GLU A 873 20.23 5.02 -7.17
N THR A 874 18.97 4.89 -7.61
CA THR A 874 18.47 5.57 -8.80
C THR A 874 18.16 7.01 -8.47
N LYS A 875 19.08 7.93 -8.80
CA LYS A 875 18.92 9.36 -8.51
C LYS A 875 18.03 10.07 -9.56
N PRO A 876 17.25 11.10 -9.18
CA PRO A 876 16.43 11.87 -10.14
C PRO A 876 17.25 12.70 -11.12
N TYR A 877 16.70 12.88 -12.33
CA TYR A 877 17.24 13.69 -13.43
C TYR A 877 16.16 14.65 -13.93
N VAL A 878 16.50 15.90 -14.25
CA VAL A 878 15.52 16.92 -14.69
C VAL A 878 15.89 17.47 -16.06
N PHE A 879 14.98 17.41 -17.01
CA PHE A 879 15.11 17.96 -18.34
C PHE A 879 14.17 19.16 -18.50
N ILE A 880 14.74 20.35 -18.61
CA ILE A 880 14.00 21.61 -18.67
C ILE A 880 13.81 22.03 -20.13
N ILE A 881 12.56 22.33 -20.51
CA ILE A 881 12.16 22.77 -21.85
C ILE A 881 11.52 24.14 -21.74
N ASP A 882 12.30 25.19 -21.98
CA ASP A 882 11.80 26.55 -21.97
C ASP A 882 11.03 26.84 -23.27
N GLU A 883 9.96 27.62 -23.17
CA GLU A 883 9.09 27.99 -24.30
C GLU A 883 8.57 26.77 -25.09
N ILE A 884 8.11 25.74 -24.38
CA ILE A 884 7.73 24.45 -24.97
C ILE A 884 6.71 24.57 -26.10
N ASN A 885 5.83 25.58 -26.06
CA ASN A 885 4.83 25.83 -27.09
C ASN A 885 5.44 26.37 -28.39
N ARG A 886 6.59 27.06 -28.38
CA ARG A 886 7.20 27.67 -29.59
C ARG A 886 7.70 26.66 -30.63
N GLY A 887 7.80 25.38 -30.26
CA GLY A 887 8.12 24.26 -31.16
C GLY A 887 6.90 23.41 -31.51
N ASN A 888 6.96 22.68 -32.63
CA ASN A 888 5.95 21.66 -32.92
C ASN A 888 6.23 20.41 -32.07
N ILE A 889 5.64 20.37 -30.87
CA ILE A 889 5.90 19.35 -29.85
C ILE A 889 5.67 17.93 -30.41
N SER A 890 4.59 17.71 -31.17
CA SER A 890 4.29 16.41 -31.77
C SER A 890 5.38 15.96 -32.75
N LYS A 891 5.92 16.89 -33.55
CA LYS A 891 7.04 16.60 -34.47
C LYS A 891 8.35 16.36 -33.72
N ILE A 892 8.62 17.12 -32.66
CA ILE A 892 9.87 17.03 -31.88
C ILE A 892 9.93 15.73 -31.09
N PHE A 893 8.86 15.35 -30.39
CA PHE A 893 8.81 14.12 -29.59
C PHE A 893 8.59 12.86 -30.44
N GLY A 894 7.95 12.98 -31.61
CA GLY A 894 7.66 11.85 -32.48
C GLY A 894 6.92 10.73 -31.73
N GLU A 895 7.44 9.51 -31.84
CA GLU A 895 6.92 8.32 -31.17
C GLU A 895 7.09 8.33 -29.63
N LEU A 896 7.98 9.17 -29.10
CA LEU A 896 8.21 9.26 -27.65
C LEU A 896 7.08 9.96 -26.90
N ILE A 897 6.16 10.58 -27.62
CA ILE A 897 4.97 11.20 -27.05
C ILE A 897 4.16 10.21 -26.20
N THR A 898 4.23 8.92 -26.49
CA THR A 898 3.61 7.87 -25.67
C THR A 898 4.49 7.49 -24.48
N LEU A 899 5.81 7.51 -24.64
CA LEU A 899 6.75 7.08 -23.61
C LEU A 899 6.95 8.09 -22.48
N ILE A 900 6.58 9.36 -22.67
CA ILE A 900 6.64 10.35 -21.60
C ILE A 900 5.63 10.07 -20.49
N GLU A 901 4.55 9.32 -20.78
CA GLU A 901 3.52 8.96 -19.82
C GLU A 901 4.09 8.13 -18.66
N PRO A 902 3.81 8.46 -17.39
CA PRO A 902 4.45 7.80 -16.25
C PRO A 902 4.40 6.28 -16.30
N SER A 903 3.23 5.67 -16.57
CA SER A 903 3.10 4.20 -16.59
C SER A 903 3.90 3.52 -17.72
N LYS A 904 4.18 4.24 -18.81
CA LYS A 904 4.87 3.71 -20.00
C LYS A 904 6.39 3.81 -19.92
N ARG A 905 6.94 4.36 -18.83
CA ARG A 905 8.38 4.52 -18.63
C ARG A 905 9.04 3.22 -18.18
N LEU A 906 10.34 3.10 -18.43
CA LEU A 906 11.14 1.96 -18.01
C LEU A 906 11.14 1.85 -16.49
N GLY A 907 10.82 0.67 -15.97
CA GLY A 907 10.72 0.38 -14.53
C GLY A 907 9.29 0.43 -13.98
N GLN A 908 8.30 0.84 -14.78
CA GLN A 908 6.89 0.86 -14.39
C GLN A 908 6.13 -0.37 -14.92
N SER A 909 4.94 -0.63 -14.37
CA SER A 909 4.13 -1.83 -14.65
C SER A 909 3.74 -1.98 -16.12
N GLU A 910 3.54 -0.87 -16.83
CA GLU A 910 3.22 -0.84 -18.27
C GLU A 910 4.41 -0.34 -19.12
N GLY A 911 5.64 -0.48 -18.61
CA GLY A 911 6.86 0.03 -19.24
C GLY A 911 7.00 -0.39 -20.70
N LEU A 912 7.21 0.58 -21.58
CA LEU A 912 7.24 0.39 -23.03
C LEU A 912 8.58 0.84 -23.62
N GLN A 913 8.98 0.16 -24.70
CA GLN A 913 10.05 0.61 -25.58
C GLN A 913 9.52 0.73 -27.01
N VAL A 914 9.98 1.74 -27.73
CA VAL A 914 9.65 1.96 -29.14
C VAL A 914 10.89 1.78 -30.01
N ARG A 915 10.70 1.35 -31.26
CA ARG A 915 11.77 1.29 -32.25
C ARG A 915 11.92 2.65 -32.93
N LEU A 916 13.10 3.26 -32.79
CA LEU A 916 13.40 4.56 -33.38
C LEU A 916 13.58 4.45 -34.92
N PRO A 917 13.16 5.45 -35.71
CA PRO A 917 13.12 5.38 -37.18
C PRO A 917 14.49 5.44 -37.85
N TYR A 918 15.46 6.20 -37.32
CA TYR A 918 16.77 6.32 -37.96
C TYR A 918 17.67 5.14 -37.59
N SER A 919 17.83 4.88 -36.29
CA SER A 919 18.75 3.85 -35.79
C SER A 919 18.15 2.44 -35.81
N GLN A 920 16.82 2.31 -35.89
CA GLN A 920 16.08 1.04 -35.76
C GLN A 920 16.29 0.34 -34.41
N LYS A 921 16.80 1.08 -33.40
CA LYS A 921 17.06 0.60 -32.04
C LYS A 921 15.84 0.79 -31.14
N LEU A 922 15.70 -0.09 -30.14
CA LEU A 922 14.71 0.11 -29.08
C LEU A 922 15.15 1.22 -28.13
N PHE A 923 14.20 2.05 -27.72
CA PHE A 923 14.41 3.12 -26.76
C PHE A 923 13.20 3.28 -25.84
N GLY A 924 13.45 3.58 -24.58
CA GLY A 924 12.45 3.87 -23.56
C GLY A 924 12.92 4.99 -22.65
N ILE A 925 11.97 5.71 -22.05
CA ILE A 925 12.28 6.82 -21.13
C ILE A 925 12.38 6.24 -19.71
N PRO A 926 13.47 6.49 -18.95
CA PRO A 926 13.60 6.03 -17.57
C PRO A 926 12.61 6.68 -16.63
N ASP A 927 12.15 5.96 -15.60
CA ASP A 927 11.23 6.53 -14.62
C ASP A 927 11.84 7.72 -13.84
N ASN A 928 13.15 7.71 -13.59
CA ASN A 928 13.86 8.76 -12.83
C ASN A 928 14.10 10.08 -13.58
N VAL A 929 13.65 10.21 -14.84
CA VAL A 929 13.73 11.46 -15.63
C VAL A 929 12.50 12.33 -15.38
N TYR A 930 12.63 13.63 -15.19
CA TYR A 930 11.53 14.57 -15.00
C TYR A 930 11.55 15.59 -16.13
N LEU A 931 10.40 15.84 -16.77
CA LEU A 931 10.26 16.89 -17.77
C LEU A 931 9.67 18.14 -17.12
N LEU A 932 10.33 19.28 -17.27
CA LEU A 932 9.87 20.56 -16.73
C LEU A 932 9.81 21.59 -17.85
N GLY A 933 8.60 21.87 -18.34
CA GLY A 933 8.35 22.85 -19.38
C GLY A 933 7.99 24.22 -18.84
N THR A 934 8.28 25.29 -19.59
CA THR A 934 7.66 26.60 -19.41
C THR A 934 6.83 26.97 -20.63
N MET A 935 5.72 27.68 -20.43
CA MET A 935 4.82 28.09 -21.51
C MET A 935 4.29 29.51 -21.26
N ASN A 936 4.46 30.40 -22.24
CA ASN A 936 3.77 31.68 -22.25
C ASN A 936 2.37 31.53 -22.88
N THR A 937 1.35 32.03 -22.21
CA THR A 937 -0.05 31.94 -22.68
C THR A 937 -0.52 33.12 -23.51
N ALA A 938 0.17 34.28 -23.41
CA ALA A 938 -0.15 35.46 -24.22
C ALA A 938 0.16 35.27 -25.73
N ASP A 939 1.05 34.34 -26.08
CA ASP A 939 1.47 34.12 -27.46
C ASP A 939 0.41 33.38 -28.28
N ARG A 940 -0.53 34.13 -28.89
CA ARG A 940 -1.62 33.59 -29.75
C ARG A 940 -1.15 33.03 -31.10
N SER A 941 0.10 33.29 -31.50
CA SER A 941 0.69 32.87 -32.79
C SER A 941 1.28 31.45 -32.78
N ILE A 942 1.13 30.74 -31.66
CA ILE A 942 1.81 29.48 -31.39
C ILE A 942 0.84 28.29 -31.48
N ALA A 943 1.35 27.12 -31.89
CA ALA A 943 0.57 25.89 -31.95
C ALA A 943 -0.06 25.56 -30.58
N MET A 944 -1.39 25.47 -30.55
CA MET A 944 -2.10 24.97 -29.37
C MET A 944 -1.60 23.56 -29.02
N LEU A 945 -1.28 23.33 -27.74
CA LEU A 945 -0.98 22.00 -27.23
C LEU A 945 -2.17 21.07 -27.49
N ASP A 946 -1.93 20.00 -28.26
CA ASP A 946 -2.94 18.97 -28.50
C ASP A 946 -3.42 18.37 -27.17
N THR A 947 -4.71 18.05 -27.09
CA THR A 947 -5.36 17.27 -26.03
C THR A 947 -4.56 16.04 -25.61
N ALA A 948 -3.95 15.33 -26.57
CA ALA A 948 -3.13 14.17 -26.30
C ALA A 948 -1.80 14.49 -25.57
N LEU A 949 -1.26 15.70 -25.72
CA LEU A 949 -0.12 16.18 -24.95
C LEU A 949 -0.58 16.71 -23.59
N ARG A 950 -1.71 17.42 -23.56
CA ARG A 950 -2.25 17.99 -22.32
C ARG A 950 -2.53 16.93 -21.25
N ARG A 951 -2.98 15.73 -21.63
CA ARG A 951 -3.18 14.62 -20.69
C ARG A 951 -1.89 14.02 -20.10
N ARG A 952 -0.72 14.33 -20.69
CA ARG A 952 0.58 13.73 -20.33
C ARG A 952 1.47 14.66 -19.50
N PHE A 953 1.08 15.92 -19.35
CA PHE A 953 1.74 16.92 -18.52
C PHE A 953 0.80 17.41 -17.43
N SER A 954 1.34 17.63 -16.23
CA SER A 954 0.67 18.41 -15.19
C SER A 954 0.91 19.89 -15.44
N PHE A 955 -0.15 20.70 -15.42
CA PHE A 955 -0.07 22.13 -15.69
C PHE A 955 -0.11 22.89 -14.37
N THR A 956 0.95 23.63 -14.06
CA THR A 956 1.02 24.52 -12.90
C THR A 956 0.93 25.95 -13.38
N GLU A 957 -0.10 26.63 -12.93
CA GLU A 957 -0.35 28.01 -13.30
C GLU A 957 0.50 28.99 -12.48
N MET A 958 1.04 29.99 -13.15
CA MET A 958 1.86 31.05 -12.58
C MET A 958 1.33 32.42 -13.00
N MET A 959 0.36 32.91 -12.23
CA MET A 959 -0.20 34.25 -12.38
C MET A 959 0.72 35.32 -11.77
N PRO A 960 0.58 36.60 -12.17
CA PRO A 960 1.32 37.68 -11.54
C PRO A 960 1.02 37.78 -10.04
N ASP A 961 2.03 37.51 -9.22
CA ASP A 961 1.99 37.75 -7.79
C ASP A 961 2.51 39.15 -7.44
N SER A 962 1.63 40.05 -7.00
CA SER A 962 2.00 41.40 -6.56
C SER A 962 2.70 41.41 -5.21
N GLY A 963 2.51 40.38 -4.37
CA GLY A 963 3.13 40.23 -3.05
C GLY A 963 4.67 40.16 -3.13
N VAL A 964 5.21 39.73 -4.27
CA VAL A 964 6.66 39.82 -4.58
C VAL A 964 7.18 41.26 -4.53
N LEU A 965 6.31 42.27 -4.52
CA LEU A 965 6.68 43.69 -4.48
C LEU A 965 6.13 44.39 -3.23
N ASP A 966 5.71 43.64 -2.22
CA ASP A 966 5.29 44.20 -0.93
C ASP A 966 6.45 44.97 -0.25
N GLY A 967 6.12 46.14 0.28
CA GLY A 967 7.10 47.07 0.85
C GLY A 967 7.99 47.81 -0.16
N VAL A 968 7.78 47.59 -1.47
CA VAL A 968 8.42 48.40 -2.52
C VAL A 968 7.53 49.61 -2.81
N GLU A 969 8.01 50.78 -2.40
CA GLU A 969 7.36 52.06 -2.63
C GLU A 969 8.26 53.02 -3.39
N VAL A 970 7.67 53.80 -4.29
CA VAL A 970 8.32 54.91 -5.00
C VAL A 970 7.57 56.18 -4.66
N GLU A 971 8.20 57.07 -3.88
CA GLU A 971 7.62 58.38 -3.53
C GLU A 971 6.17 58.33 -2.97
N GLY A 972 5.90 57.29 -2.17
CA GLY A 972 4.61 57.02 -1.54
C GLY A 972 3.63 56.20 -2.39
N ILE A 973 4.04 55.73 -3.58
CA ILE A 973 3.23 54.86 -4.45
C ILE A 973 3.59 53.40 -4.14
N SER A 974 2.59 52.62 -3.74
CA SER A 974 2.72 51.17 -3.58
C SER A 974 2.77 50.48 -4.94
N ILE A 975 3.91 49.84 -5.25
CA ILE A 975 4.08 49.13 -6.53
C ILE A 975 3.21 47.86 -6.59
N SER A 976 3.06 47.18 -5.45
CA SER A 976 2.15 46.03 -5.32
C SER A 976 0.72 46.45 -5.71
N GLY A 977 0.20 47.54 -5.11
CA GLY A 977 -1.13 48.06 -5.42
C GLY A 977 -1.30 48.58 -6.85
N LEU A 978 -0.25 49.20 -7.42
CA LEU A 978 -0.24 49.67 -8.81
C LEU A 978 -0.42 48.51 -9.80
N ILE A 979 0.33 47.42 -9.63
CA ILE A 979 0.26 46.24 -10.50
C ILE A 979 -1.09 45.55 -10.35
N THR A 980 -1.59 45.39 -9.12
CA THR A 980 -2.93 44.83 -8.87
C THR A 980 -4.00 45.61 -9.63
N THR A 981 -3.93 46.94 -9.61
CA THR A 981 -4.92 47.81 -10.28
C THR A 981 -4.83 47.72 -11.80
N LEU A 982 -3.61 47.74 -12.35
CA LEU A 982 -3.38 47.58 -13.78
C LEU A 982 -3.86 46.22 -14.29
N ASN A 983 -3.46 45.13 -13.61
CA ASN A 983 -3.86 43.78 -13.98
C ASN A 983 -5.37 43.59 -13.91
N ARG A 984 -6.04 44.20 -12.92
CA ARG A 984 -7.51 44.17 -12.86
C ARG A 984 -8.16 44.87 -14.05
N ARG A 985 -7.60 45.98 -14.53
CA ARG A 985 -8.11 46.68 -15.73
C ARG A 985 -7.86 45.87 -17.00
N ILE A 986 -6.68 45.28 -17.14
CA ILE A 986 -6.33 44.43 -18.29
C ILE A 986 -7.24 43.21 -18.35
N GLU A 987 -7.46 42.53 -17.22
CA GLU A 987 -8.34 41.37 -17.13
C GLU A 987 -9.78 41.69 -17.58
N VAL A 988 -10.28 42.88 -17.23
CA VAL A 988 -11.62 43.35 -17.64
C VAL A 988 -11.69 43.72 -19.12
N LEU A 989 -10.63 44.33 -19.66
CA LEU A 989 -10.62 44.88 -21.03
C LEU A 989 -10.10 43.89 -22.08
N PHE A 990 -9.39 42.85 -21.66
CA PHE A 990 -8.76 41.85 -22.53
C PHE A 990 -9.02 40.45 -22.00
N ASP A 991 -8.09 39.89 -21.22
CA ASP A 991 -8.23 38.61 -20.52
C ASP A 991 -7.16 38.49 -19.42
N ARG A 992 -7.26 37.41 -18.64
CA ARG A 992 -6.30 37.06 -17.57
C ARG A 992 -4.90 36.68 -18.09
N GLU A 993 -4.78 36.16 -19.31
CA GLU A 993 -3.54 35.62 -19.87
C GLU A 993 -2.57 36.73 -20.34
N HIS A 994 -3.06 37.96 -20.46
CA HIS A 994 -2.30 39.15 -20.84
C HIS A 994 -2.03 40.09 -19.65
N THR A 995 -2.18 39.60 -18.42
CA THR A 995 -1.81 40.39 -17.24
C THR A 995 -0.30 40.61 -17.14
N LEU A 996 0.11 41.74 -16.58
CA LEU A 996 1.51 42.13 -16.41
C LEU A 996 2.16 41.34 -15.28
N GLY A 997 3.24 40.63 -15.59
CA GLY A 997 4.05 39.94 -14.59
C GLY A 997 4.86 40.87 -13.67
N HIS A 998 5.03 40.48 -12.40
CA HIS A 998 5.81 41.24 -11.42
C HIS A 998 7.29 41.41 -11.78
N ALA A 999 7.86 40.52 -12.63
CA ALA A 999 9.27 40.58 -13.00
C ALA A 999 9.64 41.90 -13.69
N PHE A 1000 8.71 42.53 -14.42
CA PHE A 1000 8.93 43.85 -15.05
C PHE A 1000 9.31 44.93 -14.03
N PHE A 1001 8.81 44.81 -12.80
CA PHE A 1001 8.94 45.79 -11.73
C PHE A 1001 10.00 45.42 -10.68
N THR A 1002 10.56 44.21 -10.73
CA THR A 1002 11.64 43.79 -9.83
C THR A 1002 12.88 44.69 -9.79
N PRO A 1003 13.29 45.43 -10.86
CA PRO A 1003 14.37 46.41 -10.76
C PRO A 1003 14.14 47.49 -9.69
N LEU A 1004 12.88 47.78 -9.34
CA LEU A 1004 12.54 48.74 -8.27
C LEU A 1004 12.95 48.25 -6.88
N ARG A 1005 13.24 46.95 -6.69
CA ARG A 1005 13.84 46.47 -5.44
C ARG A 1005 15.25 47.03 -5.22
N GLN A 1006 15.98 47.32 -6.30
CA GLN A 1006 17.33 47.89 -6.27
C GLN A 1006 17.29 49.42 -6.35
N SER A 1007 16.44 50.00 -7.21
CA SER A 1007 16.32 51.45 -7.43
C SER A 1007 14.87 51.92 -7.29
N ARG A 1008 14.49 52.40 -6.10
CA ARG A 1008 13.14 52.88 -5.77
C ARG A 1008 12.93 54.34 -6.19
N SER A 1009 13.07 54.63 -7.48
CA SER A 1009 12.95 55.99 -8.00
C SER A 1009 11.87 56.13 -9.07
N ILE A 1010 11.30 57.33 -9.20
CA ILE A 1010 10.37 57.65 -10.28
C ILE A 1010 11.02 57.49 -11.66
N GLN A 1011 12.34 57.72 -11.75
CA GLN A 1011 13.10 57.51 -12.97
C GLN A 1011 13.02 56.05 -13.43
N THR A 1012 13.28 55.10 -12.53
CA THR A 1012 13.22 53.67 -12.85
C THR A 1012 11.78 53.22 -13.14
N LEU A 1013 10.79 53.72 -12.40
CA LEU A 1013 9.38 53.41 -12.65
C LEU A 1013 8.91 53.93 -14.02
N GLY A 1014 9.30 55.16 -14.37
CA GLY A 1014 9.02 55.79 -15.65
C GLY A 1014 9.63 55.04 -16.82
N GLU A 1015 10.89 54.61 -16.69
CA GLU A 1015 11.58 53.75 -17.68
C GLU A 1015 10.87 52.40 -17.86
N ILE A 1016 10.42 51.75 -16.77
CA ILE A 1016 9.65 50.50 -16.86
C ILE A 1016 8.36 50.72 -17.65
N PHE A 1017 7.63 51.80 -17.39
CA PHE A 1017 6.40 52.08 -18.12
C PHE A 1017 6.65 52.42 -19.59
N ARG A 1018 7.61 53.30 -19.86
CA ARG A 1018 7.97 53.76 -21.20
C ARG A 1018 8.49 52.62 -22.08
N ASP A 1019 9.37 51.78 -21.54
CA ASP A 1019 10.14 50.82 -22.33
C ASP A 1019 9.56 49.40 -22.31
N LYS A 1020 8.70 49.06 -21.33
CA LYS A 1020 8.16 47.71 -21.17
C LYS A 1020 6.64 47.67 -21.12
N VAL A 1021 6.01 48.43 -20.23
CA VAL A 1021 4.55 48.33 -20.01
C VAL A 1021 3.76 48.89 -21.19
N VAL A 1022 4.05 50.12 -21.62
CA VAL A 1022 3.32 50.75 -22.73
C VAL A 1022 3.50 50.00 -24.05
N PRO A 1023 4.72 49.62 -24.46
CA PRO A 1023 4.90 48.81 -25.67
C PRO A 1023 4.13 47.48 -25.61
N LEU A 1024 4.11 46.81 -24.46
CA LEU A 1024 3.37 45.56 -24.29
C LEU A 1024 1.85 45.78 -24.38
N LEU A 1025 1.33 46.86 -23.80
CA LEU A 1025 -0.09 47.23 -23.94
C LEU A 1025 -0.45 47.59 -25.38
N GLN A 1026 0.47 48.22 -26.14
CA GLN A 1026 0.28 48.48 -27.57
C GLN A 1026 0.21 47.19 -28.39
N GLU A 1027 0.94 46.15 -27.99
CA GLU A 1027 0.85 44.83 -28.61
C GLU A 1027 -0.48 44.12 -28.25
N TYR A 1028 -0.90 44.20 -26.99
CA TYR A 1028 -2.14 43.55 -26.52
C TYR A 1028 -3.40 44.21 -27.09
N PHE A 1029 -3.44 45.55 -27.07
CA PHE A 1029 -4.55 46.35 -27.58
C PHE A 1029 -4.18 46.93 -28.95
N TYR A 1030 -3.84 46.05 -29.89
CA TYR A 1030 -3.46 46.42 -31.25
C TYR A 1030 -4.54 47.33 -31.88
N ASP A 1031 -4.12 48.54 -32.29
CA ASP A 1031 -4.96 49.63 -32.82
C ASP A 1031 -6.08 50.16 -31.88
N ASP A 1032 -6.09 49.82 -30.59
CA ASP A 1032 -7.10 50.26 -29.61
C ASP A 1032 -6.49 51.06 -28.45
N TYR A 1033 -6.01 52.26 -28.78
CA TYR A 1033 -5.40 53.19 -27.80
C TYR A 1033 -6.38 53.67 -26.74
N GLU A 1034 -7.69 53.63 -27.00
CA GLU A 1034 -8.70 54.01 -26.01
C GLU A 1034 -8.71 53.03 -24.83
N LYS A 1035 -8.61 51.73 -25.10
CA LYS A 1035 -8.43 50.72 -24.04
C LYS A 1035 -7.11 50.87 -23.30
N ILE A 1036 -6.02 51.19 -23.99
CA ILE A 1036 -4.72 51.48 -23.34
C ILE A 1036 -4.86 52.65 -22.35
N CYS A 1037 -5.50 53.75 -22.78
CA CYS A 1037 -5.78 54.91 -21.93
C CYS A 1037 -6.65 54.55 -20.72
N LEU A 1038 -7.63 53.65 -20.88
CA LEU A 1038 -8.45 53.15 -19.78
C LEU A 1038 -7.63 52.32 -18.79
N VAL A 1039 -6.76 51.42 -19.26
CA VAL A 1039 -5.83 50.66 -18.41
C VAL A 1039 -4.94 51.60 -17.60
N LEU A 1040 -4.35 52.60 -18.25
CA LEU A 1040 -3.44 53.55 -17.61
C LEU A 1040 -4.14 54.65 -16.77
N GLY A 1041 -5.48 54.67 -16.78
CA GLY A 1041 -6.28 55.62 -16.00
C GLY A 1041 -6.27 57.06 -16.54
N ASP A 1042 -5.84 57.27 -17.78
CA ASP A 1042 -5.64 58.60 -18.37
C ASP A 1042 -6.91 59.46 -18.37
N LYS A 1043 -8.08 58.85 -18.55
CA LYS A 1043 -9.37 59.58 -18.55
C LYS A 1043 -9.72 60.21 -17.21
N LYS A 1044 -9.07 59.81 -16.11
CA LYS A 1044 -9.25 60.40 -14.77
C LYS A 1044 -8.35 61.62 -14.53
N ARG A 1045 -7.47 61.95 -15.47
CA ARG A 1045 -6.43 62.98 -15.30
C ARG A 1045 -6.58 64.16 -16.28
N PRO A 1046 -6.08 65.35 -15.92
CA PRO A 1046 -5.87 66.45 -16.86
C PRO A 1046 -4.96 66.04 -18.03
N GLU A 1047 -5.15 66.62 -19.21
CA GLU A 1047 -4.42 66.23 -20.44
C GLU A 1047 -2.89 66.24 -20.31
N HIS A 1048 -2.32 67.19 -19.58
CA HIS A 1048 -0.87 67.28 -19.40
C HIS A 1048 -0.28 66.14 -18.56
N GLN A 1049 -1.11 65.42 -17.79
CA GLN A 1049 -0.75 64.29 -16.92
C GLN A 1049 -1.18 62.92 -17.50
N ARG A 1050 -1.64 62.88 -18.76
CA ARG A 1050 -1.97 61.62 -19.43
C ARG A 1050 -0.73 61.02 -20.07
N PHE A 1051 -0.62 59.69 -20.08
CA PHE A 1051 0.42 58.98 -20.84
C PHE A 1051 0.24 59.15 -22.34
N PHE A 1052 -1.01 59.27 -22.81
CA PHE A 1052 -1.35 59.57 -24.20
C PHE A 1052 -2.07 60.92 -24.33
N LYS A 1053 -1.57 61.78 -25.21
CA LYS A 1053 -2.27 62.97 -25.71
C LYS A 1053 -3.18 62.55 -26.85
N VAL A 1054 -4.44 62.98 -26.77
CA VAL A 1054 -5.46 62.74 -27.78
C VAL A 1054 -5.61 64.01 -28.59
N GLU A 1055 -5.32 63.95 -29.88
CA GLU A 1055 -5.50 65.08 -30.80
C GLU A 1055 -6.64 64.77 -31.76
N THR A 1056 -7.64 65.64 -31.78
CA THR A 1056 -8.70 65.61 -32.79
C THR A 1056 -8.20 66.38 -34.01
N ALA A 1057 -8.14 65.72 -35.15
CA ALA A 1057 -7.74 66.35 -36.40
C ALA A 1057 -8.74 67.45 -36.81
N ASP A 1058 -8.24 68.64 -37.17
CA ASP A 1058 -9.02 69.65 -37.89
C ASP A 1058 -9.22 69.19 -39.33
N LEU A 1059 -10.29 68.43 -39.56
CA LEU A 1059 -10.63 67.79 -40.84
C LEU A 1059 -10.76 68.80 -41.97
N GLN A 1060 -11.25 70.01 -41.66
CA GLN A 1060 -11.41 71.07 -42.65
C GLN A 1060 -10.05 71.60 -43.10
N SER A 1061 -9.10 71.79 -42.19
CA SER A 1061 -7.74 72.23 -42.55
C SER A 1061 -6.91 71.14 -43.25
N LEU A 1062 -7.12 69.86 -42.91
CA LEU A 1062 -6.32 68.73 -43.38
C LEU A 1062 -6.79 68.18 -44.73
N PHE A 1063 -8.11 68.09 -44.95
CA PHE A 1063 -8.70 67.44 -46.13
C PHE A 1063 -9.53 68.40 -47.00
N GLY A 1064 -9.80 69.63 -46.55
CA GLY A 1064 -10.49 70.67 -47.33
C GLY A 1064 -11.99 70.45 -47.54
N THR A 1065 -12.56 69.43 -46.91
CA THR A 1065 -13.99 69.07 -46.96
C THR A 1065 -14.38 68.37 -45.67
N ASP A 1066 -15.66 68.46 -45.29
CA ASP A 1066 -16.23 67.60 -44.27
C ASP A 1066 -16.25 66.14 -44.78
N LEU A 1067 -15.83 65.20 -43.93
CA LEU A 1067 -15.83 63.76 -44.23
C LEU A 1067 -17.14 63.14 -43.73
N GLU A 1068 -17.78 62.28 -44.55
CA GLU A 1068 -19.06 61.63 -44.21
C GLU A 1068 -18.93 60.39 -43.28
N PHE A 1069 -17.72 60.13 -42.75
CA PHE A 1069 -17.44 59.00 -41.86
C PHE A 1069 -16.68 59.46 -40.62
N GLU A 1070 -16.85 58.75 -39.50
CA GLU A 1070 -16.14 59.04 -38.25
C GLU A 1070 -14.62 58.85 -38.43
N VAL A 1071 -13.86 59.86 -38.04
CA VAL A 1071 -12.39 59.83 -38.06
C VAL A 1071 -11.89 59.53 -36.65
N ASN A 1072 -11.10 58.47 -36.53
CA ASN A 1072 -10.49 58.10 -35.25
C ASN A 1072 -9.51 59.21 -34.78
N PRO A 1073 -9.49 59.55 -33.49
CA PRO A 1073 -8.52 60.50 -32.95
C PRO A 1073 -7.09 59.95 -33.04
N THR A 1074 -6.11 60.84 -33.15
CA THR A 1074 -4.69 60.47 -33.13
C THR A 1074 -4.15 60.48 -31.70
N TYR A 1075 -3.36 59.46 -31.36
CA TYR A 1075 -2.78 59.29 -30.03
C TYR A 1075 -1.26 59.49 -30.08
N HIS A 1076 -0.73 60.37 -29.23
CA HIS A 1076 0.70 60.63 -29.11
C HIS A 1076 1.17 60.35 -27.68
N ILE A 1077 2.26 59.61 -27.54
CA ILE A 1077 2.89 59.38 -26.22
C ILE A 1077 3.34 60.72 -25.64
N ASN A 1078 3.09 60.93 -24.34
CA ASN A 1078 3.54 62.08 -23.56
C ASN A 1078 4.77 61.71 -22.72
N PRO A 1079 6.01 62.01 -23.17
CA PRO A 1079 7.22 61.56 -22.47
C PRO A 1079 7.34 62.11 -21.05
N ALA A 1080 6.78 63.30 -20.79
CA ALA A 1080 6.84 63.94 -19.49
C ALA A 1080 6.02 63.20 -18.42
N ALA A 1081 4.93 62.53 -18.81
CA ALA A 1081 4.04 61.84 -17.87
C ALA A 1081 4.70 60.62 -17.19
N PHE A 1082 5.66 59.96 -17.84
CA PHE A 1082 6.37 58.81 -17.25
C PHE A 1082 7.20 59.17 -16.02
N PHE A 1083 7.62 60.42 -15.90
CA PHE A 1083 8.52 60.86 -14.83
C PHE A 1083 7.82 61.77 -13.82
N ASP A 1084 6.50 61.87 -13.89
CA ASP A 1084 5.67 62.63 -12.95
C ASP A 1084 4.99 61.68 -11.95
N VAL A 1085 5.34 61.81 -10.68
CA VAL A 1085 4.83 61.00 -9.56
C VAL A 1085 3.31 61.10 -9.42
N GLU A 1086 2.72 62.27 -9.69
CA GLU A 1086 1.28 62.49 -9.56
C GLU A 1086 0.46 61.67 -10.56
N VAL A 1087 1.07 61.31 -11.70
CA VAL A 1087 0.44 60.43 -12.70
C VAL A 1087 0.18 59.06 -12.09
N TYR A 1088 1.14 58.52 -11.34
CA TYR A 1088 1.03 57.20 -10.73
C TYR A 1088 0.15 57.18 -9.47
N ARG A 1089 0.11 58.27 -8.68
CA ARG A 1089 -0.77 58.37 -7.48
C ARG A 1089 -2.26 58.24 -7.80
N ASN A 1090 -2.65 58.67 -9.00
CA ASN A 1090 -4.03 58.66 -9.46
C ASN A 1090 -4.35 57.42 -10.32
N LEU A 1091 -3.43 56.44 -10.39
CA LEU A 1091 -3.57 55.19 -11.14
C LEU A 1091 -4.16 54.11 -10.26
#